data_AF-A0A1B9Y8N3-F1
#
_entry.id   AF-A0A1B9Y8N3-F1
#
_cell.length_a   1.000
_cell.length_b   1.000
_cell.length_c   1.000
_cell.angle_alpha   90.00
_cell.angle_beta   90.00
_cell.angle_gamma   90.00
#
_symmetry.space_group_name_H-M   'P 1'
#
loop_
_entity.id
_entity.type
_entity.pdbx_description
1 polymer ?
#
loop_
_entity_poly.entity_id
_entity_poly.type
_entity_poly.pdbx_seq_one_letter_code
_entity_poly.pdbx_strand_id
1 'polypeptide(L)'
;MFQDNTTTPKMPQDVTSNAVQNLKEEATSNVVSKSTEKIKEAGSKITEPINSVKDSSGMFMNQVAQTNNPSLVEDKVWSNQPTSKIHNALAIATSQILGINRVVKLDVIVEGKEIKHFKHFKLHQSATKHHEFSITLAHDTLGAPENHNLEEAQNFLGKRLTVIFKYKDVIDGPERNFVGVITEVGFSQEKGSLGNIVLSGFSPTVLLDAAPHIQSFGGAQPISLNSIADHVIKEGLGGNKFDFRVDAQYGNVSYSSQYEETHYNYLARIAEAYGEQFFYDGEVLHFGKLPPAEQPVKLTYGSNVSDIKVKMKAQHVNPSFYGYNSSKNEKLTTGSSKITHASDIAKRAYEISEKTFTTPSLRVAPIKAASFMDIDASQKGTAGSNASQVFITSGETTVPFLYPGCTADVEMRKPDTNQTSYFTKLMMIEVTHEVDARGYYTGNFEAIAADSGYIPRPEFESPRAEAQFAKVTENADPLNQGRVKVQFDWQSGQDTSEFIRVMTPDAGSSDKVNKNRGFMAIPEIGDQVIVSFVHQHPDRPFVMGGMFHGGVGGGGGAGNNIKSLSSKSGNIICLNDGAGIEIKDRNGNHVTLSGTGDVTTFVSNDNKEDIGNNHTTNVKTKSTVTIGEEKSILTMDNLGNVSVKSINEIKLETGSSSIVMKKDGTIDIKGVNITIAGSVIKINGSTSVTADNSSDTSCSASGINVSPSIISINNPNQVDIN
;
A
#
# COMPACT_ATOMS: atom_id res chain seq x y z
N MET A 1 -15.77 -74.72 -20.76
CA MET A 1 -15.76 -73.98 -22.05
C MET A 1 -15.47 -72.54 -21.67
N PHE A 2 -14.22 -72.10 -21.64
CA PHE A 2 -13.32 -71.86 -22.78
C PHE A 2 -13.87 -70.77 -23.73
N GLN A 3 -13.22 -69.63 -23.92
CA GLN A 3 -12.10 -69.04 -23.15
C GLN A 3 -12.08 -67.50 -23.38
N ASP A 4 -11.41 -66.75 -22.52
CA ASP A 4 -11.23 -65.30 -22.64
C ASP A 4 -10.50 -64.88 -23.92
N ASN A 5 -10.67 -63.62 -24.33
CA ASN A 5 -9.84 -63.03 -25.37
C ASN A 5 -9.57 -61.54 -25.10
N THR A 6 -8.29 -61.15 -25.09
CA THR A 6 -7.83 -59.79 -24.79
C THR A 6 -7.32 -59.06 -26.04
N THR A 7 -6.93 -57.79 -25.85
CA THR A 7 -5.92 -57.06 -26.66
C THR A 7 -6.24 -56.66 -28.11
N THR A 8 -6.47 -55.34 -28.28
CA THR A 8 -5.92 -54.45 -29.34
C THR A 8 -5.89 -54.89 -30.81
N PRO A 9 -6.67 -54.25 -31.71
CA PRO A 9 -6.47 -54.32 -33.16
C PRO A 9 -5.43 -53.30 -33.67
N LYS A 10 -4.76 -53.60 -34.79
CA LYS A 10 -3.84 -52.68 -35.49
C LYS A 10 -3.75 -52.99 -36.99
N MET A 11 -4.30 -52.09 -37.84
CA MET A 11 -4.12 -52.04 -39.32
C MET A 11 -4.62 -53.29 -40.11
N PRO A 12 -4.59 -53.30 -41.47
CA PRO A 12 -4.60 -52.20 -42.47
C PRO A 12 -5.71 -52.36 -43.55
N GLN A 13 -5.89 -51.39 -44.46
CA GLN A 13 -5.67 -51.54 -45.93
C GLN A 13 -6.07 -50.28 -46.76
N ASP A 14 -5.72 -50.30 -48.04
CA ASP A 14 -5.61 -49.17 -48.98
C ASP A 14 -6.88 -48.80 -49.79
N VAL A 15 -6.70 -47.77 -50.64
CA VAL A 15 -7.34 -47.50 -51.94
C VAL A 15 -8.35 -46.34 -51.98
N THR A 16 -7.87 -45.15 -52.39
CA THR A 16 -8.29 -44.49 -53.66
C THR A 16 -7.53 -43.19 -53.91
N SER A 17 -7.03 -43.02 -55.13
CA SER A 17 -6.56 -41.73 -55.66
C SER A 17 -7.60 -41.17 -56.62
N ASN A 18 -8.35 -40.11 -56.24
CA ASN A 18 -9.04 -39.18 -57.15
C ASN A 18 -9.78 -38.06 -56.39
N ALA A 19 -9.04 -37.23 -55.63
CA ALA A 19 -9.62 -36.09 -54.90
C ALA A 19 -8.73 -34.82 -54.88
N VAL A 20 -7.62 -34.79 -55.63
CA VAL A 20 -6.60 -33.71 -55.57
C VAL A 20 -6.44 -33.02 -56.93
N GLN A 21 -7.56 -32.52 -57.48
CA GLN A 21 -7.53 -31.62 -58.64
C GLN A 21 -8.67 -30.58 -58.60
N ASN A 22 -9.90 -30.96 -58.25
CA ASN A 22 -11.06 -30.04 -58.22
C ASN A 22 -11.18 -29.16 -56.95
N LEU A 23 -10.07 -28.90 -56.24
CA LEU A 23 -10.03 -28.03 -55.04
C LEU A 23 -8.99 -26.91 -55.15
N LYS A 24 -8.53 -26.58 -56.36
CA LYS A 24 -7.53 -25.52 -56.61
C LYS A 24 -8.02 -24.32 -57.44
N GLU A 25 -9.26 -24.34 -57.94
CA GLU A 25 -9.76 -23.29 -58.85
C GLU A 25 -10.90 -22.42 -58.27
N GLU A 26 -11.64 -22.88 -57.25
CA GLU A 26 -12.66 -22.05 -56.57
C GLU A 26 -12.12 -21.21 -55.40
N ALA A 27 -10.90 -21.49 -54.91
CA ALA A 27 -10.29 -20.72 -53.82
C ALA A 27 -9.72 -19.35 -54.26
N THR A 28 -9.45 -19.18 -55.55
CA THR A 28 -8.59 -18.11 -56.08
C THR A 28 -9.36 -16.87 -56.55
N SER A 29 -10.67 -16.98 -56.76
CA SER A 29 -11.54 -15.89 -57.24
C SER A 29 -12.09 -14.99 -56.14
N ASN A 30 -12.25 -15.50 -54.92
CA ASN A 30 -12.92 -14.80 -53.80
C ASN A 30 -12.00 -13.94 -52.91
N VAL A 31 -10.68 -13.95 -53.13
CA VAL A 31 -9.70 -13.16 -52.33
C VAL A 31 -9.35 -11.82 -53.00
N VAL A 32 -9.51 -11.71 -54.32
CA VAL A 32 -9.12 -10.53 -55.12
C VAL A 32 -10.21 -9.44 -55.16
N SER A 33 -11.47 -9.81 -54.91
CA SER A 33 -12.64 -8.92 -55.00
C SER A 33 -12.96 -8.14 -53.71
N LYS A 34 -12.40 -8.52 -52.56
CA LYS A 34 -12.63 -7.82 -51.26
C LYS A 34 -11.45 -6.97 -50.78
N SER A 35 -10.32 -7.03 -51.47
CA SER A 35 -9.14 -6.20 -51.22
C SER A 35 -9.16 -4.88 -52.00
N THR A 36 -10.02 -4.76 -53.03
CA THR A 36 -10.05 -3.61 -53.96
C THR A 36 -10.93 -2.44 -53.51
N GLU A 37 -11.94 -2.65 -52.64
CA GLU A 37 -12.83 -1.56 -52.20
C GLU A 37 -12.24 -0.74 -51.03
N LYS A 38 -11.50 -1.35 -50.10
CA LYS A 38 -10.92 -0.66 -48.94
C LYS A 38 -9.69 0.21 -49.24
N ILE A 39 -9.17 0.19 -50.46
CA ILE A 39 -8.01 1.00 -50.87
C ILE A 39 -8.44 2.41 -51.34
N LYS A 40 -9.74 2.67 -51.55
CA LYS A 40 -10.24 3.99 -52.00
C LYS A 40 -10.42 5.06 -50.92
N GLU A 41 -10.41 4.70 -49.62
CA GLU A 41 -10.55 5.69 -48.52
C GLU A 41 -9.22 6.05 -47.83
N ALA A 42 -8.14 5.30 -48.06
CA ALA A 42 -6.80 5.63 -47.56
C ALA A 42 -6.05 6.66 -48.44
N GLY A 43 -6.78 7.39 -49.29
CA GLY A 43 -6.25 8.17 -50.43
C GLY A 43 -5.92 9.63 -50.17
N SER A 44 -5.42 10.02 -48.99
CA SER A 44 -4.90 11.39 -48.80
C SER A 44 -3.73 11.47 -47.81
N LYS A 45 -2.76 12.33 -48.14
CA LYS A 45 -1.53 12.64 -47.36
C LYS A 45 -0.50 11.50 -47.22
N ILE A 46 0.19 11.20 -48.33
CA ILE A 46 1.58 10.70 -48.31
C ILE A 46 2.50 11.87 -48.69
N THR A 47 3.51 12.15 -47.85
CA THR A 47 4.78 12.78 -48.23
C THR A 47 5.84 12.42 -47.19
N GLU A 48 6.70 11.46 -47.54
CA GLU A 48 7.95 11.11 -46.86
C GLU A 48 9.15 11.52 -47.77
N PRO A 49 10.36 10.92 -47.70
CA PRO A 49 11.18 10.47 -46.57
C PRO A 49 12.55 11.22 -46.55
N ILE A 50 13.49 10.92 -45.64
CA ILE A 50 14.68 10.03 -45.80
C ILE A 50 15.59 10.35 -44.56
N ASN A 51 16.32 9.47 -43.87
CA ASN A 51 16.76 8.06 -44.02
C ASN A 51 16.72 7.37 -42.60
N SER A 52 17.38 6.26 -42.19
CA SER A 52 18.34 5.31 -42.76
C SER A 52 18.46 4.00 -41.92
N VAL A 53 18.87 2.91 -42.58
CA VAL A 53 19.95 1.95 -42.18
C VAL A 53 20.62 2.23 -40.82
N LYS A 54 20.82 1.29 -39.86
CA LYS A 54 20.47 -0.14 -39.63
C LYS A 54 20.75 -0.45 -38.12
N ASP A 55 20.57 -1.63 -37.49
CA ASP A 55 20.24 -2.99 -37.94
C ASP A 55 19.42 -3.81 -36.89
N SER A 56 19.23 -5.13 -37.09
CA SER A 56 18.27 -5.99 -36.38
C SER A 56 18.83 -7.09 -35.44
N SER A 57 18.22 -7.26 -34.25
CA SER A 57 17.92 -8.55 -33.53
C SER A 57 17.47 -8.28 -32.07
N GLY A 58 16.65 -9.10 -31.38
CA GLY A 58 15.92 -10.29 -31.84
C GLY A 58 15.11 -11.03 -30.73
N MET A 59 13.88 -10.57 -30.44
CA MET A 59 12.79 -11.27 -29.69
C MET A 59 12.86 -11.46 -28.15
N PHE A 60 11.68 -11.78 -27.58
CA PHE A 60 11.34 -12.17 -26.20
C PHE A 60 11.36 -11.12 -25.07
N MET A 61 10.22 -10.46 -24.86
CA MET A 61 9.36 -10.70 -23.68
C MET A 61 8.03 -9.94 -23.78
N ASN A 62 6.92 -10.57 -23.37
CA ASN A 62 5.61 -9.90 -23.30
C ASN A 62 5.32 -9.48 -21.85
N GLN A 63 5.98 -8.41 -21.39
CA GLN A 63 5.70 -7.77 -20.11
C GLN A 63 4.89 -6.50 -20.32
N VAL A 64 3.82 -6.33 -19.53
CA VAL A 64 3.10 -5.05 -19.43
C VAL A 64 3.96 -4.09 -18.61
N ALA A 65 4.88 -3.42 -19.28
CA ALA A 65 5.67 -2.36 -18.68
C ALA A 65 4.75 -1.19 -18.31
N GLN A 66 4.60 -0.90 -17.02
CA GLN A 66 4.14 0.41 -16.59
C GLN A 66 5.23 1.43 -16.92
N THR A 67 5.12 2.06 -18.08
CA THR A 67 6.03 3.11 -18.52
C THR A 67 5.84 4.35 -17.65
N ASN A 68 6.61 4.43 -16.55
CA ASN A 68 6.93 5.68 -15.89
C ASN A 68 7.87 6.52 -16.77
N ASN A 69 7.42 6.82 -18.00
CA ASN A 69 7.92 7.97 -18.72
C ASN A 69 7.45 9.19 -17.92
N PRO A 70 8.36 10.04 -17.40
CA PRO A 70 7.94 11.35 -16.93
C PRO A 70 7.31 12.06 -18.13
N SER A 71 6.04 12.43 -18.03
CA SER A 71 5.37 13.19 -19.09
C SER A 71 6.10 14.51 -19.26
N LEU A 72 6.65 14.74 -20.46
CA LEU A 72 7.20 16.02 -20.88
C LEU A 72 6.03 16.98 -21.12
N VAL A 73 5.41 17.42 -20.02
CA VAL A 73 4.56 18.60 -19.97
C VAL A 73 5.52 19.78 -20.01
N GLU A 74 5.76 20.33 -21.20
CA GLU A 74 6.74 21.40 -21.40
C GLU A 74 6.35 22.69 -20.66
N ASP A 75 5.05 22.91 -20.43
CA ASP A 75 4.51 23.93 -19.51
C ASP A 75 4.32 23.39 -18.08
N LYS A 76 5.42 23.19 -17.34
CA LYS A 76 5.33 23.02 -15.88
C LYS A 76 4.83 24.31 -15.22
N VAL A 77 3.66 24.26 -14.56
CA VAL A 77 3.13 25.37 -13.73
C VAL A 77 4.17 25.86 -12.70
N TRP A 78 4.97 24.94 -12.18
CA TRP A 78 6.07 25.18 -11.23
C TRP A 78 7.18 26.11 -11.77
N SER A 79 7.31 26.27 -13.10
CA SER A 79 8.33 27.15 -13.71
C SER A 79 8.14 28.64 -13.40
N ASN A 80 6.92 29.05 -13.03
CA ASN A 80 6.56 30.45 -12.77
C ASN A 80 6.46 30.78 -11.26
N GLN A 81 6.93 29.88 -10.38
CA GLN A 81 6.96 30.12 -8.94
C GLN A 81 7.93 31.24 -8.54
N PRO A 82 7.70 31.92 -7.39
CA PRO A 82 8.64 32.91 -6.89
C PRO A 82 9.99 32.25 -6.55
N THR A 83 11.06 32.83 -7.08
CA THR A 83 12.41 32.78 -6.49
C THR A 83 12.70 34.15 -5.88
N SER A 84 13.68 34.24 -4.98
CA SER A 84 14.29 35.54 -4.65
C SER A 84 14.74 36.23 -5.95
N LYS A 85 14.40 37.52 -6.13
CA LYS A 85 14.50 38.21 -7.43
C LYS A 85 15.65 39.22 -7.54
N ILE A 86 16.42 39.42 -6.47
CA ILE A 86 17.37 40.53 -6.38
C ILE A 86 18.81 40.03 -6.56
N HIS A 87 19.27 40.01 -7.82
CA HIS A 87 20.60 39.54 -8.21
C HIS A 87 21.72 40.51 -7.83
N ASN A 88 22.16 40.44 -6.57
CA ASN A 88 23.05 41.44 -5.98
C ASN A 88 24.54 41.33 -6.37
N ALA A 89 25.04 40.18 -6.80
CA ALA A 89 26.49 39.91 -6.87
C ALA A 89 27.29 40.95 -7.67
N LEU A 90 26.79 41.38 -8.84
CA LEU A 90 27.42 42.43 -9.64
C LEU A 90 27.34 43.81 -8.97
N ALA A 91 26.17 44.17 -8.42
CA ALA A 91 25.95 45.45 -7.75
C ALA A 91 26.75 45.58 -6.44
N ILE A 92 27.00 44.47 -5.73
CA ILE A 92 27.93 44.40 -4.59
C ILE A 92 29.36 44.69 -5.07
N ALA A 93 29.81 44.02 -6.13
CA ALA A 93 31.16 44.16 -6.65
C ALA A 93 31.45 45.58 -7.19
N THR A 94 30.49 46.22 -7.86
CA THR A 94 30.63 47.63 -8.29
C THR A 94 30.50 48.63 -7.15
N SER A 95 29.81 48.27 -6.06
CA SER A 95 29.69 49.12 -4.87
C SER A 95 30.90 49.01 -3.92
N GLN A 96 31.72 47.97 -4.01
CA GLN A 96 32.81 47.75 -3.06
C GLN A 96 33.92 48.81 -3.17
N ILE A 97 34.25 49.48 -2.05
CA ILE A 97 35.38 50.40 -1.95
C ILE A 97 36.46 49.76 -1.07
N LEU A 98 37.67 49.63 -1.58
CA LEU A 98 38.79 49.04 -0.85
C LEU A 98 39.12 49.85 0.41
N GLY A 99 39.07 49.19 1.58
CA GLY A 99 39.38 49.78 2.88
C GLY A 99 38.27 50.62 3.51
N ILE A 100 37.07 50.70 2.92
CA ILE A 100 35.93 51.44 3.48
C ILE A 100 34.73 50.51 3.65
N ASN A 101 34.34 50.26 4.90
CA ASN A 101 33.05 49.66 5.21
C ASN A 101 31.95 50.70 4.99
N ARG A 102 31.07 50.48 4.01
CA ARG A 102 29.92 51.36 3.78
C ARG A 102 28.90 51.26 4.92
N VAL A 103 28.18 52.35 5.13
CA VAL A 103 27.09 52.43 6.10
C VAL A 103 25.84 51.79 5.49
N VAL A 104 25.21 50.88 6.21
CA VAL A 104 23.98 50.19 5.82
C VAL A 104 22.76 51.03 6.21
N LYS A 105 21.76 51.06 5.34
CA LYS A 105 20.40 51.55 5.62
C LYS A 105 19.49 50.31 5.69
N LEU A 106 18.62 50.26 6.70
CA LEU A 106 17.53 49.29 6.75
C LEU A 106 16.21 50.03 6.54
N ASP A 107 15.47 49.66 5.50
CA ASP A 107 14.10 50.12 5.30
C ASP A 107 13.16 49.09 5.92
N VAL A 108 12.57 49.45 7.06
CA VAL A 108 11.78 48.55 7.91
C VAL A 108 10.30 48.87 7.77
N ILE A 109 9.51 47.88 7.35
CA ILE A 109 8.10 48.03 7.02
C ILE A 109 7.29 46.96 7.75
N VAL A 110 6.29 47.37 8.54
CA VAL A 110 5.34 46.47 9.23
C VAL A 110 3.96 46.68 8.64
N GLU A 111 3.46 45.71 7.85
CA GLU A 111 2.21 45.81 7.07
C GLU A 111 1.94 47.20 6.46
N GLY A 112 2.97 47.76 5.80
CA GLY A 112 2.90 49.06 5.11
C GLY A 112 3.23 50.29 5.96
N LYS A 113 3.28 50.19 7.30
CA LYS A 113 3.80 51.28 8.16
C LYS A 113 5.33 51.23 8.17
N GLU A 114 5.96 52.27 7.63
CA GLU A 114 7.42 52.47 7.66
C GLU A 114 7.90 52.86 9.06
N ILE A 115 8.90 52.15 9.58
CA ILE A 115 9.57 52.43 10.85
C ILE A 115 10.84 53.24 10.57
N LYS A 116 10.72 54.57 10.65
CA LYS A 116 11.74 55.53 10.19
C LYS A 116 13.09 55.44 10.91
N HIS A 117 13.09 55.02 12.17
CA HIS A 117 14.26 55.01 13.05
C HIS A 117 14.28 53.74 13.90
N PHE A 118 15.48 53.20 14.15
CA PHE A 118 15.71 52.10 15.09
C PHE A 118 17.01 52.35 15.85
N LYS A 119 17.14 51.77 17.04
CA LYS A 119 18.36 51.81 17.87
C LYS A 119 19.32 50.68 17.49
N HIS A 120 18.77 49.49 17.24
CA HIS A 120 19.51 48.27 16.91
C HIS A 120 18.61 47.29 16.15
N PHE A 121 19.18 46.55 15.21
CA PHE A 121 18.53 45.45 14.50
C PHE A 121 19.46 44.24 14.49
N LYS A 122 18.91 43.06 14.81
CA LYS A 122 19.61 41.78 14.75
C LYS A 122 18.75 40.74 14.06
N LEU A 123 19.34 39.98 13.14
CA LEU A 123 18.70 38.90 12.39
C LEU A 123 19.66 37.71 12.33
N HIS A 124 19.21 36.54 12.77
CA HIS A 124 19.90 35.27 12.62
C HIS A 124 19.12 34.39 11.66
N GLN A 125 19.76 33.92 10.58
CA GLN A 125 19.20 33.07 9.56
C GLN A 125 19.93 31.73 9.56
N SER A 126 19.19 30.62 9.46
CA SER A 126 19.74 29.26 9.43
C SER A 126 18.94 28.39 8.47
N ALA A 127 19.61 27.55 7.69
CA ALA A 127 18.99 26.64 6.73
C ALA A 127 18.25 25.46 7.40
N THR A 128 18.52 25.19 8.68
CA THR A 128 17.99 24.01 9.40
C THR A 128 16.96 24.33 10.49
N LYS A 129 16.74 25.62 10.78
CA LYS A 129 15.87 26.14 11.85
C LYS A 129 15.02 27.31 11.32
N HIS A 130 14.13 27.83 12.17
CA HIS A 130 13.53 29.15 11.93
C HIS A 130 14.60 30.24 11.98
N HIS A 131 14.45 31.29 11.17
CA HIS A 131 15.23 32.51 11.33
C HIS A 131 14.65 33.29 12.52
N GLU A 132 15.49 34.00 13.26
CA GLU A 132 15.12 34.81 14.42
C GLU A 132 15.49 36.28 14.16
N PHE A 133 14.63 37.23 14.53
CA PHE A 133 14.95 38.65 14.47
C PHE A 133 14.52 39.39 15.73
N SER A 134 15.22 40.49 16.01
CA SER A 134 14.81 41.50 16.98
C SER A 134 15.14 42.90 16.48
N ILE A 135 14.22 43.84 16.71
CA ILE A 135 14.44 45.26 16.43
C ILE A 135 14.10 46.09 17.67
N THR A 136 15.08 46.89 18.10
CA THR A 136 14.96 47.79 19.25
C THR A 136 14.69 49.19 18.76
N LEU A 137 13.56 49.76 19.13
CA LEU A 137 13.13 51.13 18.79
C LEU A 137 13.26 52.07 19.99
N ALA A 138 13.26 53.38 19.72
CA ALA A 138 13.09 54.37 20.78
C ALA A 138 11.61 54.48 21.20
N HIS A 139 11.33 54.84 22.45
CA HIS A 139 9.96 54.96 22.98
C HIS A 139 9.02 55.83 22.12
N ASP A 140 9.57 56.83 21.45
CA ASP A 140 8.95 57.88 20.65
C ASP A 140 8.91 57.56 19.15
N THR A 141 9.38 56.38 18.74
CA THR A 141 9.55 56.02 17.31
C THR A 141 8.24 55.93 16.53
N LEU A 142 7.13 55.56 17.21
CA LEU A 142 5.86 55.24 16.54
C LEU A 142 5.00 56.47 16.26
N GLY A 143 5.20 57.55 17.02
CA GLY A 143 4.48 58.82 16.93
C GLY A 143 4.25 59.42 18.32
N ALA A 144 3.56 58.68 19.18
CA ALA A 144 3.48 58.96 20.61
C ALA A 144 4.65 58.30 21.39
N PRO A 145 5.03 58.83 22.57
CA PRO A 145 5.93 58.14 23.50
C PRO A 145 5.25 56.93 24.15
N GLU A 146 5.59 55.74 23.68
CA GLU A 146 5.16 54.46 24.22
C GLU A 146 5.74 54.19 25.61
N ASN A 147 4.99 53.44 26.43
CA ASN A 147 5.40 53.01 27.76
C ASN A 147 5.10 51.50 27.93
N HIS A 148 5.07 50.99 29.16
CA HIS A 148 4.80 49.57 29.44
C HIS A 148 3.41 49.06 28.99
N ASN A 149 2.48 49.95 28.63
CA ASN A 149 1.19 49.61 28.02
C ASN A 149 1.28 49.20 26.54
N LEU A 150 2.34 49.61 25.81
CA LEU A 150 2.57 49.28 24.39
C LEU A 150 1.37 49.59 23.47
N GLU A 151 0.75 50.77 23.65
CA GLU A 151 -0.57 51.10 23.07
C GLU A 151 -0.58 51.15 21.54
N GLU A 152 0.45 51.71 20.90
CA GLU A 152 0.67 51.58 19.46
C GLU A 152 1.35 50.26 19.10
N ALA A 153 2.38 49.84 19.84
CA ALA A 153 3.26 48.73 19.47
C ALA A 153 2.54 47.37 19.42
N GLN A 154 1.54 47.14 20.27
CA GLN A 154 0.73 45.92 20.27
C GLN A 154 0.08 45.62 18.91
N ASN A 155 -0.19 46.64 18.10
CA ASN A 155 -0.80 46.49 16.77
C ASN A 155 0.13 45.81 15.74
N PHE A 156 1.42 45.68 16.07
CA PHE A 156 2.40 44.95 15.27
C PHE A 156 2.48 43.45 15.60
N LEU A 157 1.84 42.98 16.68
CA LEU A 157 1.84 41.56 17.02
C LEU A 157 1.12 40.74 15.93
N GLY A 158 1.73 39.65 15.48
CA GLY A 158 1.25 38.81 14.39
C GLY A 158 1.36 39.43 12.99
N LYS A 159 2.03 40.58 12.82
CA LYS A 159 2.15 41.28 11.53
C LYS A 159 3.35 40.83 10.71
N ARG A 160 3.19 40.94 9.39
CA ARG A 160 4.26 40.73 8.39
C ARG A 160 5.26 41.89 8.45
N LEU A 161 6.49 41.56 8.83
CA LEU A 161 7.66 42.43 8.74
C LEU A 161 8.30 42.31 7.35
N THR A 162 8.87 43.39 6.85
CA THR A 162 9.86 43.38 5.77
C THR A 162 10.99 44.33 6.12
N VAL A 163 12.23 43.84 6.00
CA VAL A 163 13.45 44.61 6.21
C VAL A 163 14.25 44.58 4.91
N ILE A 164 14.51 45.75 4.34
CA ILE A 164 15.31 45.87 3.11
C ILE A 164 16.68 46.43 3.47
N PHE A 165 17.71 45.59 3.35
CA PHE A 165 19.11 45.99 3.48
C PHE A 165 19.56 46.76 2.25
N LYS A 166 20.15 47.95 2.41
CA LYS A 166 20.68 48.80 1.33
C LYS A 166 21.99 49.47 1.76
N TYR A 167 22.80 49.97 0.84
CA TYR A 167 23.86 50.94 1.20
C TYR A 167 23.30 52.36 1.26
N LYS A 168 23.69 53.12 2.30
CA LYS A 168 23.15 54.46 2.60
C LYS A 168 23.58 55.54 1.59
N ASP A 169 24.63 55.28 0.82
CA ASP A 169 25.31 56.21 -0.08
C ASP A 169 25.31 55.74 -1.56
N VAL A 170 24.51 54.72 -1.90
CA VAL A 170 24.27 54.26 -3.27
C VAL A 170 22.76 54.24 -3.52
N ILE A 171 22.28 55.02 -4.48
CA ILE A 171 20.85 55.14 -4.78
C ILE A 171 20.35 53.89 -5.52
N ASP A 172 20.97 53.56 -6.65
CA ASP A 172 20.71 52.33 -7.41
C ASP A 172 21.67 51.21 -6.95
N GLY A 173 21.61 50.88 -5.67
CA GLY A 173 22.52 49.93 -5.01
C GLY A 173 22.05 48.47 -5.02
N PRO A 174 22.89 47.53 -4.53
CA PRO A 174 22.42 46.20 -4.12
C PRO A 174 21.43 46.31 -2.95
N GLU A 175 20.39 45.46 -2.98
CA GLU A 175 19.34 45.40 -1.97
C GLU A 175 18.98 43.95 -1.60
N ARG A 176 18.76 43.61 -0.33
CA ARG A 176 18.20 42.30 0.05
C ARG A 176 17.00 42.46 0.98
N ASN A 177 15.92 41.77 0.64
CA ASN A 177 14.75 41.64 1.50
C ASN A 177 14.95 40.51 2.52
N PHE A 178 14.56 40.76 3.77
CA PHE A 178 14.15 39.74 4.71
C PHE A 178 12.67 39.94 5.05
N VAL A 179 11.89 38.86 5.05
CA VAL A 179 10.47 38.83 5.41
C VAL A 179 10.29 37.93 6.63
N GLY A 180 9.51 38.42 7.61
CA GLY A 180 9.27 37.72 8.87
C GLY A 180 7.91 38.02 9.47
N VAL A 181 7.64 37.42 10.62
CA VAL A 181 6.41 37.59 11.40
C VAL A 181 6.80 38.01 12.81
N ILE A 182 6.24 39.12 13.29
CA ILE A 182 6.45 39.60 14.66
C ILE A 182 5.61 38.72 15.60
N THR A 183 6.26 37.91 16.43
CA THR A 183 5.60 37.01 17.40
C THR A 183 5.63 37.55 18.83
N GLU A 184 6.43 38.58 19.09
CA GLU A 184 6.57 39.20 20.40
C GLU A 184 6.70 40.73 20.26
N VAL A 185 6.08 41.45 21.18
CA VAL A 185 6.20 42.90 21.33
C VAL A 185 6.43 43.17 22.82
N GLY A 186 7.52 43.84 23.17
CA GLY A 186 7.93 44.08 24.55
C GLY A 186 8.42 45.50 24.82
N PHE A 187 8.38 45.90 26.10
CA PHE A 187 8.96 47.14 26.59
C PHE A 187 10.20 46.83 27.44
N SER A 188 11.34 47.42 27.07
CA SER A 188 12.63 47.20 27.76
C SER A 188 13.18 48.53 28.28
N GLN A 189 13.38 48.62 29.61
CA GLN A 189 13.87 49.82 30.27
C GLN A 189 15.07 49.49 31.17
N GLU A 190 16.14 50.25 31.03
CA GLU A 190 17.41 50.02 31.71
C GLU A 190 17.94 51.32 32.32
N LYS A 191 18.52 51.24 33.52
CA LYS A 191 19.41 52.28 34.09
C LYS A 191 18.82 53.71 34.08
N GLY A 192 17.49 53.85 34.18
CA GLY A 192 16.79 55.14 34.14
C GLY A 192 16.58 55.73 32.74
N SER A 193 16.72 54.93 31.67
CA SER A 193 16.39 55.36 30.30
C SER A 193 14.88 55.60 30.13
N LEU A 194 14.51 56.31 29.07
CA LEU A 194 13.10 56.52 28.67
C LEU A 194 12.41 55.27 28.11
N GLY A 195 13.09 54.11 28.13
CA GLY A 195 12.60 52.85 27.58
C GLY A 195 12.97 52.64 26.09
N ASN A 196 12.71 51.42 25.66
CA ASN A 196 12.80 50.92 24.31
C ASN A 196 11.57 50.05 24.03
N ILE A 197 11.09 50.08 22.80
CA ILE A 197 10.16 49.07 22.29
C ILE A 197 11.03 48.00 21.64
N VAL A 198 10.74 46.72 21.89
CA VAL A 198 11.40 45.59 21.23
C VAL A 198 10.33 44.84 20.45
N LEU A 199 10.53 44.65 19.15
CA LEU A 199 9.72 43.75 18.33
C LEU A 199 10.58 42.54 17.99
N SER A 200 10.14 41.35 18.39
CA SER A 200 10.85 40.09 18.21
C SER A 200 10.01 39.15 17.35
N GLY A 201 10.65 38.25 16.60
CA GLY A 201 9.91 37.35 15.75
C GLY A 201 10.78 36.42 14.92
N PHE A 202 10.13 35.70 14.01
CA PHE A 202 10.73 34.61 13.26
C PHE A 202 10.46 34.70 11.75
N SER A 203 11.11 33.84 10.97
CA SER A 203 10.69 33.55 9.59
C SER A 203 9.25 32.98 9.54
N PRO A 204 8.53 33.12 8.41
CA PRO A 204 7.16 32.62 8.26
C PRO A 204 7.00 31.11 8.53
N THR A 205 8.09 30.34 8.44
CA THR A 205 8.11 28.92 8.84
C THR A 205 7.66 28.66 10.28
N VAL A 206 7.71 29.64 11.20
CA VAL A 206 7.17 29.48 12.55
C VAL A 206 5.65 29.25 12.55
N LEU A 207 4.93 29.76 11.54
CA LEU A 207 3.49 29.53 11.38
C LEU A 207 3.17 28.08 10.97
N LEU A 208 4.16 27.37 10.42
CA LEU A 208 4.07 25.94 10.12
C LEU A 208 4.37 25.08 11.35
N ASP A 209 4.99 25.64 12.40
CA ASP A 209 5.40 24.93 13.62
C ASP A 209 4.50 25.25 14.84
N ALA A 210 3.24 25.62 14.59
CA ALA A 210 2.35 26.16 15.61
C ALA A 210 1.70 25.09 16.52
N ALA A 211 1.18 24.00 15.94
CA ALA A 211 0.49 22.92 16.66
C ALA A 211 0.61 21.59 15.90
N PRO A 212 0.44 20.42 16.56
CA PRO A 212 0.36 19.13 15.88
C PRO A 212 -0.97 18.95 15.12
N HIS A 213 -0.90 18.37 13.91
CA HIS A 213 -2.09 17.99 13.12
C HIS A 213 -2.10 16.48 12.88
N ILE A 214 -3.28 15.93 12.54
CA ILE A 214 -3.43 14.58 11.99
C ILE A 214 -4.18 14.69 10.66
N GLN A 215 -3.52 14.32 9.56
CA GLN A 215 -4.13 14.26 8.22
C GLN A 215 -3.41 13.25 7.30
N SER A 216 -3.99 13.00 6.12
CA SER A 216 -3.50 12.01 5.16
C SER A 216 -3.60 12.49 3.72
N PHE A 217 -2.62 12.13 2.91
CA PHE A 217 -2.54 12.46 1.50
C PHE A 217 -2.45 11.19 0.64
N GLY A 218 -3.25 11.14 -0.43
CA GLY A 218 -3.32 10.01 -1.35
C GLY A 218 -4.28 8.92 -0.87
N GLY A 219 -3.82 7.67 -0.83
CA GLY A 219 -4.58 6.51 -0.35
C GLY A 219 -5.62 6.02 -1.36
N ALA A 220 -6.67 6.80 -1.58
CA ALA A 220 -7.70 6.52 -2.57
C ALA A 220 -7.13 6.49 -4.01
N GLN A 221 -6.16 7.38 -4.29
CA GLN A 221 -5.31 7.44 -5.49
C GLN A 221 -3.90 7.96 -5.11
N PRO A 222 -2.84 7.66 -5.88
CA PRO A 222 -1.52 8.26 -5.66
C PRO A 222 -1.51 9.77 -5.90
N ILE A 223 -0.75 10.52 -5.10
CA ILE A 223 -0.64 11.98 -5.15
C ILE A 223 0.83 12.41 -5.33
N SER A 224 1.08 13.52 -6.04
CA SER A 224 2.46 14.01 -6.22
C SER A 224 3.01 14.67 -4.95
N LEU A 225 4.31 14.49 -4.67
CA LEU A 225 4.94 15.13 -3.51
C LEU A 225 4.86 16.68 -3.58
N ASN A 226 4.87 17.23 -4.79
CA ASN A 226 4.63 18.66 -5.05
C ASN A 226 3.23 19.09 -4.57
N SER A 227 2.19 18.29 -4.84
CA SER A 227 0.82 18.57 -4.41
C SER A 227 0.66 18.52 -2.89
N ILE A 228 1.38 17.62 -2.21
CA ILE A 228 1.40 17.55 -0.74
C ILE A 228 2.03 18.82 -0.16
N ALA A 229 3.25 19.16 -0.57
CA ALA A 229 3.96 20.31 -0.03
C ALA A 229 3.23 21.64 -0.33
N ASP A 230 2.70 21.81 -1.53
CA ASP A 230 1.88 22.96 -1.90
C ASP A 230 0.60 23.10 -1.04
N HIS A 231 -0.06 21.99 -0.70
CA HIS A 231 -1.23 21.98 0.19
C HIS A 231 -0.85 22.38 1.63
N VAL A 232 0.10 21.68 2.23
CA VAL A 232 0.52 21.87 3.63
C VAL A 232 1.10 23.27 3.87
N ILE A 233 1.86 23.81 2.92
CA ILE A 233 2.40 25.18 3.03
C ILE A 233 1.26 26.22 2.93
N LYS A 234 0.27 26.02 2.06
CA LYS A 234 -0.89 26.93 1.94
C LYS A 234 -1.78 26.91 3.18
N GLU A 235 -1.98 25.74 3.79
CA GLU A 235 -2.74 25.54 5.03
C GLU A 235 -2.13 26.39 6.16
N GLY A 236 -0.86 26.16 6.50
CA GLY A 236 -0.22 26.84 7.64
C GLY A 236 0.21 28.30 7.39
N LEU A 237 0.53 28.71 6.15
CA LEU A 237 0.89 30.11 5.84
C LEU A 237 -0.34 31.02 5.56
N GLY A 238 -1.55 30.46 5.47
CA GLY A 238 -2.78 31.23 5.30
C GLY A 238 -2.91 31.91 3.92
N GLY A 239 -2.49 31.22 2.86
CA GLY A 239 -2.52 31.73 1.48
C GLY A 239 -1.36 32.68 1.12
N ASN A 240 -1.59 33.57 0.15
CA ASN A 240 -0.55 34.35 -0.55
C ASN A 240 0.08 35.51 0.25
N LYS A 241 0.29 35.35 1.57
CA LYS A 241 0.97 36.36 2.42
C LYS A 241 2.49 36.27 2.39
N PHE A 242 3.01 35.07 2.11
CA PHE A 242 4.42 34.73 2.12
C PHE A 242 4.73 33.87 0.90
N ASP A 243 5.87 34.13 0.26
CA ASP A 243 6.25 33.44 -0.98
C ASP A 243 6.90 32.08 -0.68
N PHE A 244 6.57 31.08 -1.50
CA PHE A 244 7.13 29.73 -1.40
C PHE A 244 7.23 29.07 -2.78
N ARG A 245 8.13 28.08 -2.87
CA ARG A 245 8.50 27.35 -4.09
C ARG A 245 8.51 25.86 -3.80
N VAL A 246 7.97 25.07 -4.73
CA VAL A 246 7.76 23.62 -4.62
C VAL A 246 8.13 22.97 -5.96
N ASP A 247 9.31 22.34 -6.02
CA ASP A 247 9.85 21.65 -7.21
C ASP A 247 10.57 20.38 -6.78
N ALA A 248 9.82 19.44 -6.20
CA ALA A 248 10.31 18.13 -5.78
C ALA A 248 10.83 17.31 -6.98
N GLN A 249 11.93 16.58 -6.76
CA GLN A 249 12.47 15.59 -7.70
C GLN A 249 11.66 14.30 -7.70
N TYR A 250 11.17 13.90 -6.53
CA TYR A 250 10.37 12.69 -6.34
C TYR A 250 8.97 12.82 -6.94
N GLY A 251 8.45 11.69 -7.43
CA GLY A 251 7.17 11.61 -8.13
C GLY A 251 5.96 11.51 -7.18
N ASN A 252 5.15 10.47 -7.41
CA ASN A 252 3.93 10.25 -6.64
C ASN A 252 4.18 9.30 -5.46
N VAL A 253 3.54 9.60 -4.33
CA VAL A 253 3.42 8.71 -3.17
C VAL A 253 2.06 8.02 -3.19
N SER A 254 1.99 6.77 -2.72
CA SER A 254 0.73 6.01 -2.67
C SER A 254 -0.15 6.44 -1.49
N TYR A 255 0.45 6.71 -0.35
CA TYR A 255 -0.16 7.20 0.88
C TYR A 255 0.93 7.82 1.75
N SER A 256 0.68 9.00 2.32
CA SER A 256 1.49 9.56 3.41
C SER A 256 0.57 10.22 4.44
N SER A 257 0.96 10.20 5.71
CA SER A 257 0.21 10.82 6.80
C SER A 257 1.11 11.78 7.59
N GLN A 258 0.58 12.97 7.81
CA GLN A 258 1.01 13.86 8.90
C GLN A 258 0.31 13.34 10.16
N TYR A 259 1.06 12.91 11.17
CA TYR A 259 0.48 12.26 12.36
C TYR A 259 1.09 12.81 13.64
N GLU A 260 0.29 13.52 14.41
CA GLU A 260 0.65 14.13 15.71
C GLU A 260 1.93 14.98 15.61
N GLU A 261 2.10 15.68 14.49
CA GLU A 261 3.27 16.52 14.18
C GLU A 261 2.85 17.83 13.50
N THR A 262 3.68 18.87 13.63
CA THR A 262 3.43 20.18 13.01
C THR A 262 3.61 20.13 11.48
N HIS A 263 3.11 21.13 10.75
CA HIS A 263 3.35 21.20 9.31
C HIS A 263 4.84 21.36 8.98
N TYR A 264 5.59 22.09 9.80
CA TYR A 264 7.05 22.23 9.67
C TYR A 264 7.75 20.89 9.86
N ASN A 265 7.43 20.16 10.93
CA ASN A 265 7.96 18.83 11.20
C ASN A 265 7.65 17.86 10.05
N TYR A 266 6.41 17.86 9.56
CA TYR A 266 5.99 17.02 8.42
C TYR A 266 6.79 17.34 7.16
N LEU A 267 6.91 18.61 6.78
CA LEU A 267 7.66 19.05 5.59
C LEU A 267 9.15 18.72 5.71
N ALA A 268 9.78 19.00 6.86
CA ALA A 268 11.16 18.66 7.13
C ALA A 268 11.40 17.14 7.08
N ARG A 269 10.46 16.36 7.64
CA ARG A 269 10.49 14.90 7.64
C ARG A 269 10.40 14.32 6.24
N ILE A 270 9.39 14.69 5.45
CA ILE A 270 9.24 14.16 4.09
C ILE A 270 10.36 14.66 3.16
N ALA A 271 10.92 15.85 3.41
CA ALA A 271 12.06 16.34 2.66
C ALA A 271 13.30 15.44 2.82
N GLU A 272 13.78 15.18 4.06
CA GLU A 272 14.87 14.22 4.26
C GLU A 272 14.50 12.83 3.72
N ALA A 273 13.29 12.37 4.02
CA ALA A 273 12.88 11.00 3.74
C ALA A 273 12.85 10.68 2.23
N TYR A 274 12.56 11.65 1.36
CA TYR A 274 12.62 11.52 -0.10
C TYR A 274 13.88 12.12 -0.75
N GLY A 275 14.74 12.81 0.01
CA GLY A 275 15.98 13.44 -0.46
C GLY A 275 15.82 14.84 -1.04
N GLU A 276 14.66 15.47 -0.82
CA GLU A 276 14.40 16.86 -1.17
C GLU A 276 15.07 17.84 -0.18
N GLN A 277 15.21 19.10 -0.58
CA GLN A 277 15.73 20.17 0.26
C GLN A 277 14.55 20.99 0.82
N PHE A 278 14.65 21.45 2.06
CA PHE A 278 13.64 22.29 2.72
C PHE A 278 14.33 23.36 3.56
N PHE A 279 14.21 24.63 3.17
CA PHE A 279 14.84 25.77 3.86
C PHE A 279 14.18 27.11 3.47
N TYR A 280 14.35 28.13 4.31
CA TYR A 280 13.91 29.50 4.01
C TYR A 280 15.10 30.35 3.55
N ASP A 281 14.99 31.06 2.42
CA ASP A 281 16.09 31.91 1.91
C ASP A 281 16.11 33.32 2.54
N GLY A 282 15.11 33.62 3.39
CA GLY A 282 14.87 34.95 3.97
C GLY A 282 13.73 35.72 3.30
N GLU A 283 13.32 35.33 2.11
CA GLU A 283 12.18 35.89 1.37
C GLU A 283 11.21 34.78 0.95
N VAL A 284 11.74 33.69 0.36
CA VAL A 284 10.98 32.54 -0.18
C VAL A 284 11.28 31.25 0.61
N LEU A 285 10.24 30.47 0.90
CA LEU A 285 10.34 29.10 1.44
C LEU A 285 10.50 28.08 0.31
N HIS A 286 11.59 27.32 0.29
CA HIS A 286 11.87 26.32 -0.74
C HIS A 286 11.59 24.92 -0.23
N PHE A 287 10.88 24.12 -1.04
CA PHE A 287 10.74 22.68 -0.91
C PHE A 287 11.08 22.01 -2.25
N GLY A 288 11.91 20.97 -2.25
CA GLY A 288 12.29 20.21 -3.45
C GLY A 288 13.74 20.44 -3.86
N LYS A 289 13.99 20.70 -5.15
CA LYS A 289 15.31 21.12 -5.65
C LYS A 289 15.73 22.46 -5.08
N LEU A 290 17.03 22.61 -4.85
CA LEU A 290 17.67 23.93 -4.69
C LEU A 290 17.23 24.88 -5.82
N PRO A 291 17.02 26.18 -5.54
CA PRO A 291 16.70 27.16 -6.57
C PRO A 291 17.86 27.32 -7.58
N PRO A 292 17.59 27.88 -8.77
CA PRO A 292 18.64 28.15 -9.76
C PRO A 292 19.79 28.95 -9.18
N ALA A 293 21.03 28.50 -9.39
CA ALA A 293 22.20 29.09 -8.75
C ALA A 293 22.48 30.50 -9.28
N GLU A 294 22.42 31.49 -8.38
CA GLU A 294 22.81 32.87 -8.68
C GLU A 294 24.32 33.04 -8.90
N GLN A 295 24.70 34.20 -9.46
CA GLN A 295 26.11 34.61 -9.54
C GLN A 295 26.72 34.68 -8.12
N PRO A 296 27.93 34.14 -7.89
CA PRO A 296 28.51 34.11 -6.55
C PRO A 296 28.82 35.51 -6.01
N VAL A 297 28.50 35.75 -4.74
CA VAL A 297 28.97 36.95 -4.04
C VAL A 297 30.48 36.83 -3.80
N LYS A 298 31.25 37.85 -4.17
CA LYS A 298 32.71 37.82 -3.97
C LYS A 298 33.09 38.15 -2.52
N LEU A 299 33.67 37.19 -1.82
CA LEU A 299 34.18 37.34 -0.46
C LEU A 299 35.71 37.29 -0.47
N THR A 300 36.36 38.36 -0.01
CA THR A 300 37.81 38.53 -0.06
C THR A 300 38.35 38.79 1.34
N TYR A 301 39.13 37.83 1.85
CA TYR A 301 39.77 37.92 3.16
C TYR A 301 40.74 39.10 3.25
N GLY A 302 40.61 39.91 4.28
CA GLY A 302 41.33 41.17 4.45
C GLY A 302 40.73 42.35 3.67
N SER A 303 39.54 42.22 3.09
CA SER A 303 38.79 43.34 2.48
C SER A 303 37.34 43.43 2.93
N ASN A 304 36.51 42.41 2.67
CA ASN A 304 35.10 42.37 3.11
C ASN A 304 34.79 41.14 4.00
N VAL A 305 35.84 40.37 4.33
CA VAL A 305 35.86 39.32 5.37
C VAL A 305 37.06 39.60 6.27
N SER A 306 36.83 39.72 7.58
CA SER A 306 37.84 40.07 8.60
C SER A 306 38.49 38.85 9.23
N ASP A 307 37.69 37.82 9.52
CA ASP A 307 38.11 36.53 10.08
C ASP A 307 37.55 35.37 9.23
N ILE A 308 38.31 34.29 9.09
CA ILE A 308 37.87 33.10 8.34
C ILE A 308 38.41 31.80 8.97
N LYS A 309 37.48 30.91 9.31
CA LYS A 309 37.69 29.67 10.08
C LYS A 309 37.27 28.47 9.23
N VAL A 310 38.24 27.86 8.57
CA VAL A 310 38.04 26.63 7.78
C VAL A 310 38.11 25.40 8.71
N LYS A 311 37.08 24.56 8.68
CA LYS A 311 36.91 23.36 9.51
C LYS A 311 36.67 22.14 8.61
N MET A 312 37.44 21.07 8.81
CA MET A 312 37.12 19.73 8.30
C MET A 312 36.52 18.91 9.45
N LYS A 313 35.43 18.18 9.18
CA LYS A 313 34.80 17.24 10.10
C LYS A 313 34.80 15.85 9.47
N ALA A 314 35.19 14.82 10.23
CA ALA A 314 34.92 13.44 9.85
C ALA A 314 33.48 13.11 10.26
N GLN A 315 32.67 12.61 9.34
CA GLN A 315 31.23 12.35 9.54
C GLN A 315 30.85 10.92 9.14
N HIS A 316 29.71 10.42 9.64
CA HIS A 316 29.17 9.14 9.15
C HIS A 316 28.47 9.32 7.80
N VAL A 317 29.17 9.02 6.71
CA VAL A 317 28.70 9.23 5.33
C VAL A 317 28.22 7.94 4.64
N ASN A 318 27.98 6.86 5.39
CA ASN A 318 27.66 5.52 4.87
C ASN A 318 26.31 4.98 5.38
N PRO A 319 25.18 5.67 5.15
CA PRO A 319 23.86 5.12 5.46
C PRO A 319 23.57 3.91 4.57
N SER A 320 22.90 2.89 5.14
CA SER A 320 22.46 1.71 4.39
C SER A 320 20.99 1.45 4.70
N PHE A 321 20.12 1.63 3.72
CA PHE A 321 18.68 1.53 3.92
C PHE A 321 18.10 0.26 3.29
N TYR A 322 17.09 -0.30 3.98
CA TYR A 322 16.28 -1.39 3.44
C TYR A 322 14.78 -1.14 3.63
N GLY A 323 13.98 -1.78 2.78
CA GLY A 323 12.53 -1.81 2.84
C GLY A 323 11.98 -3.17 2.42
N TYR A 324 10.66 -3.28 2.31
CA TYR A 324 9.98 -4.51 1.92
C TYR A 324 8.68 -4.20 1.18
N ASN A 325 8.63 -4.51 -0.13
CA ASN A 325 7.40 -4.43 -0.90
C ASN A 325 6.56 -5.69 -0.61
N SER A 326 5.60 -5.53 0.29
CA SER A 326 4.71 -6.63 0.71
C SER A 326 3.71 -7.11 -0.36
N SER A 327 3.54 -6.36 -1.45
CA SER A 327 2.68 -6.75 -2.59
C SER A 327 3.43 -7.62 -3.61
N LYS A 328 4.77 -7.46 -3.70
CA LYS A 328 5.66 -8.30 -4.52
C LYS A 328 6.34 -9.43 -3.73
N ASN A 329 6.29 -9.40 -2.40
CA ASN A 329 7.14 -10.21 -1.50
C ASN A 329 8.64 -9.99 -1.77
N GLU A 330 9.05 -8.72 -1.87
CA GLU A 330 10.39 -8.32 -2.30
C GLU A 330 11.10 -7.49 -1.22
N LYS A 331 12.29 -7.90 -0.78
CA LYS A 331 13.16 -7.07 0.07
C LYS A 331 13.84 -6.01 -0.80
N LEU A 332 13.64 -4.74 -0.48
CA LEU A 332 14.23 -3.62 -1.18
C LEU A 332 15.54 -3.21 -0.50
N THR A 333 16.62 -3.09 -1.28
CA THR A 333 17.96 -2.64 -0.86
C THR A 333 18.65 -1.96 -2.03
N THR A 334 19.55 -1.01 -1.77
CA THR A 334 20.41 -0.38 -2.78
C THR A 334 21.90 -0.62 -2.45
N GLY A 335 22.80 -0.19 -3.34
CA GLY A 335 24.26 -0.17 -3.13
C GLY A 335 24.70 0.98 -2.21
N SER A 336 25.98 1.35 -2.23
CA SER A 336 26.47 2.53 -1.49
C SER A 336 26.23 3.83 -2.27
N SER A 337 25.59 4.81 -1.62
CA SER A 337 25.32 6.14 -2.19
C SER A 337 26.53 7.05 -2.04
N LYS A 338 27.43 7.07 -3.03
CA LYS A 338 28.56 8.01 -3.07
C LYS A 338 28.10 9.42 -3.45
N ILE A 339 28.60 10.41 -2.71
CA ILE A 339 28.41 11.85 -2.99
C ILE A 339 29.70 12.40 -3.62
N THR A 340 29.57 13.26 -4.62
CA THR A 340 30.70 13.89 -5.31
C THR A 340 30.89 15.31 -4.78
N HIS A 341 32.15 15.66 -4.48
CA HIS A 341 32.58 17.03 -4.23
C HIS A 341 33.64 17.41 -5.26
N ALA A 342 33.59 18.66 -5.75
CA ALA A 342 34.59 19.25 -6.64
C ALA A 342 35.66 20.03 -5.85
N SER A 343 35.32 20.58 -4.67
CA SER A 343 36.25 21.14 -3.70
C SER A 343 37.13 20.03 -3.13
N ASP A 344 38.44 20.09 -3.41
CA ASP A 344 39.42 19.08 -2.98
C ASP A 344 39.43 18.86 -1.46
N ILE A 345 39.17 19.90 -0.67
CA ILE A 345 39.14 19.79 0.80
C ILE A 345 37.88 19.04 1.26
N ALA A 346 36.70 19.36 0.69
CA ALA A 346 35.45 18.65 1.00
C ALA A 346 35.53 17.19 0.55
N LYS A 347 36.00 16.95 -0.68
CA LYS A 347 36.30 15.62 -1.22
C LYS A 347 37.24 14.84 -0.31
N ARG A 348 38.31 15.47 0.18
CA ARG A 348 39.26 14.79 1.07
C ARG A 348 38.69 14.51 2.46
N ALA A 349 37.86 15.40 3.01
CA ALA A 349 37.14 15.16 4.26
C ALA A 349 36.11 14.01 4.10
N TYR A 350 35.44 13.90 2.96
CA TYR A 350 34.57 12.76 2.61
C TYR A 350 35.37 11.46 2.46
N GLU A 351 36.48 11.46 1.73
CA GLU A 351 37.39 10.30 1.59
C GLU A 351 38.00 9.83 2.92
N ILE A 352 38.17 10.72 3.89
CA ILE A 352 38.59 10.39 5.26
C ILE A 352 37.40 9.82 6.04
N SER A 353 36.23 10.45 5.92
CA SER A 353 34.98 10.00 6.53
C SER A 353 34.62 8.55 6.16
N GLU A 354 34.70 8.18 4.87
CA GLU A 354 34.50 6.79 4.41
C GLU A 354 35.48 5.78 5.05
N LYS A 355 36.70 6.23 5.41
CA LYS A 355 37.77 5.37 5.98
C LYS A 355 37.74 5.33 7.51
N THR A 356 37.23 6.39 8.16
CA THR A 356 37.04 6.45 9.61
C THR A 356 35.77 5.72 10.04
N PHE A 357 34.67 5.86 9.29
CA PHE A 357 33.36 5.31 9.62
C PHE A 357 32.99 4.16 8.68
N THR A 358 33.75 3.06 8.76
CA THR A 358 33.62 1.91 7.86
C THR A 358 32.31 1.13 8.04
N THR A 359 31.77 1.06 9.27
CA THR A 359 30.51 0.34 9.57
C THR A 359 29.30 1.02 8.92
N PRO A 360 28.57 0.36 8.01
CA PRO A 360 27.36 0.94 7.41
C PRO A 360 26.26 1.15 8.45
N SER A 361 25.54 2.27 8.37
CA SER A 361 24.41 2.56 9.26
C SER A 361 23.15 1.88 8.73
N LEU A 362 23.02 0.57 8.98
CA LEU A 362 21.92 -0.26 8.48
C LEU A 362 20.60 0.05 9.22
N ARG A 363 19.65 0.66 8.51
CA ARG A 363 18.34 1.08 9.05
C ARG A 363 17.21 0.71 8.10
N VAL A 364 15.99 0.63 8.63
CA VAL A 364 14.78 0.69 7.79
C VAL A 364 14.71 2.08 7.17
N ALA A 365 14.45 2.17 5.86
CA ALA A 365 14.28 3.46 5.18
C ALA A 365 13.16 4.29 5.83
N PRO A 366 13.28 5.63 5.96
CA PRO A 366 12.27 6.52 6.58
C PRO A 366 11.01 6.75 5.72
N ILE A 367 10.76 5.91 4.70
CA ILE A 367 9.60 6.00 3.80
C ILE A 367 8.95 4.62 3.59
N LYS A 368 7.69 4.62 3.14
CA LYS A 368 7.03 3.42 2.60
C LYS A 368 7.50 3.14 1.17
N ALA A 369 8.72 2.62 1.03
CA ALA A 369 9.28 2.26 -0.28
C ALA A 369 8.46 1.15 -0.99
N ALA A 370 8.07 1.41 -2.23
CA ALA A 370 7.49 0.47 -3.18
C ALA A 370 8.56 -0.09 -4.17
N SER A 371 9.66 0.63 -4.37
CA SER A 371 10.75 0.28 -5.30
C SER A 371 12.14 0.48 -4.70
N PHE A 372 13.17 -0.05 -5.36
CA PHE A 372 14.57 0.19 -4.99
C PHE A 372 15.01 1.64 -5.23
N MET A 373 14.36 2.37 -6.15
CA MET A 373 14.66 3.78 -6.44
C MET A 373 14.30 4.66 -5.24
N ASP A 374 13.23 4.33 -4.51
CA ASP A 374 12.79 5.08 -3.35
C ASP A 374 13.81 4.90 -2.20
N ILE A 375 14.32 3.69 -2.01
CA ILE A 375 15.43 3.40 -1.07
C ILE A 375 16.69 4.19 -1.46
N ASP A 376 17.02 4.23 -2.76
CA ASP A 376 18.19 4.94 -3.27
C ASP A 376 18.08 6.47 -3.14
N ALA A 377 16.91 7.05 -3.43
CA ALA A 377 16.64 8.48 -3.21
C ALA A 377 16.76 8.86 -1.72
N SER A 378 16.12 8.10 -0.85
CA SER A 378 16.16 8.29 0.60
C SER A 378 17.59 8.17 1.15
N GLN A 379 18.33 7.15 0.73
CA GLN A 379 19.72 6.92 1.17
C GLN A 379 20.67 8.00 0.63
N LYS A 380 20.46 8.48 -0.61
CA LYS A 380 21.19 9.63 -1.19
C LYS A 380 20.91 10.92 -0.43
N GLY A 381 19.66 11.17 -0.02
CA GLY A 381 19.27 12.31 0.80
C GLY A 381 20.05 12.36 2.12
N THR A 382 20.00 11.27 2.90
CA THR A 382 20.77 11.16 4.16
C THR A 382 22.28 11.23 3.93
N ALA A 383 22.81 10.56 2.89
CA ALA A 383 24.24 10.61 2.56
C ALA A 383 24.68 12.03 2.17
N GLY A 384 23.89 12.75 1.37
CA GLY A 384 24.13 14.12 0.93
C GLY A 384 24.10 15.14 2.07
N SER A 385 23.09 15.07 2.94
CA SER A 385 23.00 15.89 4.16
C SER A 385 24.23 15.71 5.07
N ASN A 386 24.69 14.48 5.28
CA ASN A 386 25.90 14.20 6.07
C ASN A 386 27.19 14.62 5.34
N ALA A 387 27.23 14.45 4.01
CA ALA A 387 28.36 14.85 3.17
C ALA A 387 28.53 16.37 3.09
N SER A 388 27.45 17.15 3.08
CA SER A 388 27.53 18.63 3.09
C SER A 388 28.30 19.16 4.31
N GLN A 389 28.25 18.44 5.43
CA GLN A 389 28.82 18.85 6.71
C GLN A 389 30.27 18.39 6.97
N VAL A 390 30.94 17.74 6.00
CA VAL A 390 32.35 17.32 6.13
C VAL A 390 33.33 18.50 6.02
N PHE A 391 32.91 19.60 5.40
CA PHE A 391 33.69 20.80 5.19
C PHE A 391 32.84 22.03 5.44
N ILE A 392 33.27 22.84 6.40
CA ILE A 392 32.54 23.99 6.91
C ILE A 392 33.51 25.17 7.02
N THR A 393 33.11 26.32 6.50
CA THR A 393 33.86 27.57 6.64
C THR A 393 32.96 28.63 7.28
N SER A 394 33.40 29.20 8.39
CA SER A 394 32.74 30.37 9.01
C SER A 394 33.62 31.61 8.92
N GLY A 395 33.02 32.80 9.07
CA GLY A 395 33.77 34.05 9.10
C GLY A 395 32.94 35.26 9.52
N GLU A 396 33.62 36.37 9.78
CA GLU A 396 33.02 37.69 9.99
C GLU A 396 33.13 38.48 8.67
N THR A 397 32.07 39.20 8.28
CA THR A 397 31.97 39.89 6.99
C THR A 397 31.26 41.24 7.10
N THR A 398 31.60 42.15 6.18
CA THR A 398 30.97 43.47 6.05
C THR A 398 30.00 43.55 4.87
N VAL A 399 29.66 42.42 4.25
CA VAL A 399 28.64 42.30 3.19
C VAL A 399 27.25 42.01 3.82
N PRO A 400 26.24 42.90 3.67
CA PRO A 400 24.93 42.74 4.32
C PRO A 400 23.91 41.92 3.53
N PHE A 401 24.29 41.30 2.41
CA PHE A 401 23.37 40.66 1.46
C PHE A 401 23.53 39.13 1.34
N LEU A 402 24.27 38.49 2.25
CA LEU A 402 24.35 37.04 2.32
C LEU A 402 23.07 36.46 2.95
N TYR A 403 22.65 35.26 2.55
CA TYR A 403 21.47 34.58 3.09
C TYR A 403 21.57 33.05 2.87
N PRO A 404 20.88 32.20 3.65
CA PRO A 404 20.94 30.75 3.49
C PRO A 404 20.59 30.29 2.06
N GLY A 405 21.41 29.40 1.51
CA GLY A 405 21.34 28.95 0.12
C GLY A 405 22.06 29.85 -0.90
N CYS A 406 22.43 31.09 -0.56
CA CYS A 406 23.22 31.94 -1.46
C CYS A 406 24.63 31.38 -1.64
N THR A 407 25.23 31.55 -2.83
CA THR A 407 26.61 31.10 -3.10
C THR A 407 27.60 32.26 -3.11
N ALA A 408 28.83 31.98 -2.69
CA ALA A 408 29.90 32.97 -2.61
C ALA A 408 31.24 32.37 -3.03
N ASP A 409 32.00 33.10 -3.84
CA ASP A 409 33.38 32.73 -4.19
C ASP A 409 34.33 33.38 -3.18
N VAL A 410 35.05 32.55 -2.43
CA VAL A 410 36.03 33.02 -1.45
C VAL A 410 37.39 33.17 -2.11
N GLU A 411 37.99 34.35 -1.96
CA GLU A 411 39.40 34.61 -2.18
C GLU A 411 40.15 34.75 -0.85
N MET A 412 41.24 34.00 -0.73
CA MET A 412 42.20 34.13 0.37
C MET A 412 43.45 34.85 -0.09
N ARG A 413 44.10 35.56 0.84
CA ARG A 413 45.39 36.20 0.61
C ARG A 413 46.47 35.13 0.44
N LYS A 414 47.27 35.23 -0.62
CA LYS A 414 48.43 34.34 -0.84
C LYS A 414 49.49 34.59 0.25
N PRO A 415 50.24 33.55 0.69
CA PRO A 415 51.46 33.76 1.46
C PRO A 415 52.39 34.79 0.80
N ASP A 416 53.09 35.56 1.64
CA ASP A 416 54.18 36.48 1.28
C ASP A 416 53.87 37.58 0.24
N THR A 417 52.60 37.79 -0.13
CA THR A 417 52.21 38.87 -1.07
C THR A 417 50.96 39.62 -0.62
N ASN A 418 50.71 40.79 -1.23
CA ASN A 418 49.44 41.51 -1.12
C ASN A 418 48.33 40.98 -2.07
N GLN A 419 48.60 39.93 -2.84
CA GLN A 419 47.63 39.39 -3.80
C GLN A 419 46.70 38.37 -3.13
N THR A 420 45.47 38.31 -3.61
CA THR A 420 44.52 37.25 -3.31
C THR A 420 44.51 36.18 -4.40
N SER A 421 43.93 35.03 -4.07
CA SER A 421 43.64 33.92 -4.99
C SER A 421 42.34 33.26 -4.59
N TYR A 422 41.57 32.81 -5.57
CA TYR A 422 40.41 31.95 -5.35
C TYR A 422 40.79 30.73 -4.49
N PHE A 423 39.96 30.45 -3.49
CA PHE A 423 40.10 29.35 -2.55
C PHE A 423 39.05 28.28 -2.84
N THR A 424 37.77 28.62 -2.73
CA THR A 424 36.66 27.69 -2.99
C THR A 424 35.33 28.43 -3.12
N LYS A 425 34.32 27.77 -3.70
CA LYS A 425 32.94 28.26 -3.79
C LYS A 425 32.10 27.68 -2.64
N LEU A 426 31.59 28.58 -1.80
CA LEU A 426 30.79 28.26 -0.62
C LEU A 426 29.30 28.48 -0.88
N MET A 427 28.46 27.80 -0.11
CA MET A 427 27.03 28.04 0.02
C MET A 427 26.72 28.33 1.48
N MET A 428 26.09 29.48 1.76
CA MET A 428 25.77 29.88 3.12
C MET A 428 24.70 28.94 3.70
N ILE A 429 24.90 28.47 4.94
CA ILE A 429 23.90 27.71 5.70
C ILE A 429 23.40 28.51 6.90
N GLU A 430 24.24 29.37 7.50
CA GLU A 430 23.83 30.30 8.54
C GLU A 430 24.41 31.68 8.28
N VAL A 431 23.64 32.74 8.56
CA VAL A 431 24.08 34.13 8.47
C VAL A 431 23.47 34.92 9.62
N THR A 432 24.28 35.70 10.33
CA THR A 432 23.83 36.62 11.38
C THR A 432 24.18 38.04 10.98
N HIS A 433 23.18 38.92 10.95
CA HIS A 433 23.28 40.32 10.62
C HIS A 433 23.02 41.16 11.87
N GLU A 434 23.87 42.16 12.12
CA GLU A 434 23.71 43.09 13.23
C GLU A 434 23.97 44.52 12.73
N VAL A 435 23.02 45.45 12.98
CA VAL A 435 23.07 46.85 12.50
C VAL A 435 22.70 47.81 13.63
N ASP A 436 23.50 48.88 13.80
CA ASP A 436 23.23 49.94 14.78
C ASP A 436 22.45 51.14 14.19
N ALA A 437 22.01 52.06 15.06
CA ALA A 437 21.32 53.30 14.68
C ALA A 437 22.08 54.22 13.71
N ARG A 438 23.40 54.07 13.58
CA ARG A 438 24.24 54.85 12.65
C ARG A 438 24.31 54.18 11.27
N GLY A 439 24.11 52.87 11.24
CA GLY A 439 24.22 51.99 10.08
C GLY A 439 25.55 51.24 10.00
N TYR A 440 26.30 51.12 11.11
CA TYR A 440 27.41 50.17 11.17
C TYR A 440 26.85 48.75 11.15
N TYR A 441 27.43 47.91 10.29
CA TYR A 441 27.03 46.52 10.10
C TYR A 441 28.16 45.56 10.47
N THR A 442 27.80 44.52 11.23
CA THR A 442 28.61 43.33 11.47
C THR A 442 27.84 42.11 10.99
N GLY A 443 28.43 41.35 10.07
CA GLY A 443 27.91 40.07 9.60
C GLY A 443 28.76 38.91 10.12
N ASN A 444 28.13 37.79 10.46
CA ASN A 444 28.80 36.51 10.66
C ASN A 444 28.15 35.47 9.74
N PHE A 445 28.91 34.52 9.21
CA PHE A 445 28.38 33.43 8.38
C PHE A 445 28.99 32.07 8.75
N GLU A 446 28.24 30.99 8.51
CA GLU A 446 28.76 29.62 8.39
C GLU A 446 28.23 29.00 7.09
N ALA A 447 29.11 28.28 6.37
CA ALA A 447 28.89 27.87 4.99
C ALA A 447 29.55 26.51 4.66
N ILE A 448 28.95 25.80 3.72
CA ILE A 448 29.41 24.49 3.19
C ILE A 448 30.03 24.65 1.79
N ALA A 449 30.57 23.57 1.22
CA ALA A 449 30.92 23.55 -0.20
C ALA A 449 29.65 23.55 -1.08
N ALA A 450 29.55 24.49 -2.03
CA ALA A 450 28.34 24.72 -2.85
C ALA A 450 28.07 23.66 -3.92
N ASP A 451 28.94 22.67 -4.03
CA ASP A 451 29.06 21.72 -5.15
C ASP A 451 28.40 20.36 -4.89
N SER A 452 28.12 20.04 -3.62
CA SER A 452 27.54 18.77 -3.21
C SER A 452 26.11 18.55 -3.70
N GLY A 453 25.36 19.64 -3.94
CA GLY A 453 23.94 19.62 -4.27
C GLY A 453 22.99 19.43 -3.08
N TYR A 454 23.51 19.39 -1.85
CA TYR A 454 22.73 19.19 -0.62
C TYR A 454 23.05 20.25 0.44
N ILE A 455 22.03 20.64 1.19
CA ILE A 455 22.08 21.46 2.41
C ILE A 455 21.95 20.50 3.62
N PRO A 456 22.43 20.86 4.83
CA PRO A 456 22.19 20.06 6.03
C PRO A 456 20.69 19.87 6.30
N ARG A 457 20.29 18.66 6.72
CA ARG A 457 18.90 18.32 7.05
C ARG A 457 18.34 19.22 8.18
N PRO A 458 17.14 19.80 8.03
CA PRO A 458 16.44 20.52 9.09
C PRO A 458 16.13 19.65 10.33
N GLU A 459 15.94 20.32 11.47
CA GLU A 459 15.54 19.64 12.70
C GLU A 459 14.07 19.20 12.62
N PHE A 460 13.80 17.93 12.97
CA PHE A 460 12.46 17.35 13.05
C PHE A 460 12.48 16.07 13.88
N GLU A 461 11.37 15.75 14.55
CA GLU A 461 11.14 14.51 15.28
C GLU A 461 10.35 13.49 14.44
N SER A 462 10.63 12.19 14.62
CA SER A 462 9.94 11.12 13.89
C SER A 462 8.63 10.75 14.61
N PRO A 463 7.45 10.96 14.00
CA PRO A 463 6.16 10.60 14.60
C PRO A 463 6.03 9.08 14.76
N ARG A 464 5.26 8.66 15.77
CA ARG A 464 5.03 7.26 16.11
C ARG A 464 3.53 7.00 16.18
N ALA A 465 2.99 6.36 15.15
CA ALA A 465 1.57 6.02 15.08
C ALA A 465 1.22 4.86 16.02
N GLU A 466 0.29 5.11 16.93
CA GLU A 466 -0.32 4.09 17.79
C GLU A 466 -1.42 3.31 17.07
N ALA A 467 -1.88 2.20 17.67
CA ALA A 467 -2.96 1.40 17.11
C ALA A 467 -4.30 2.14 17.23
N GLN A 468 -5.06 2.21 16.13
CA GLN A 468 -6.25 3.04 15.99
C GLN A 468 -7.44 2.23 15.46
N PHE A 469 -8.66 2.71 15.71
CA PHE A 469 -9.83 2.20 15.01
C PHE A 469 -9.91 2.79 13.60
N ALA A 470 -10.47 2.01 12.69
CA ALA A 470 -10.85 2.45 11.36
C ALA A 470 -12.05 1.64 10.88
N LYS A 471 -12.76 2.16 9.88
CA LYS A 471 -13.89 1.50 9.22
C LYS A 471 -13.49 1.00 7.84
N VAL A 472 -13.84 -0.24 7.49
CA VAL A 472 -13.54 -0.81 6.17
C VAL A 472 -14.42 -0.16 5.10
N THR A 473 -13.79 0.43 4.08
CA THR A 473 -14.47 1.14 2.98
C THR A 473 -14.48 0.36 1.67
N GLU A 474 -13.46 -0.47 1.41
CA GLU A 474 -13.35 -1.28 0.20
C GLU A 474 -12.59 -2.58 0.48
N ASN A 475 -13.14 -3.74 0.11
CA ASN A 475 -12.47 -5.05 0.26
C ASN A 475 -12.22 -5.78 -1.08
N ALA A 476 -12.53 -5.13 -2.21
CA ALA A 476 -12.30 -5.64 -3.57
C ALA A 476 -10.88 -5.36 -4.08
N ASP A 477 -9.86 -5.97 -3.46
CA ASP A 477 -8.45 -5.78 -3.82
C ASP A 477 -8.15 -6.07 -5.32
N PRO A 478 -7.75 -5.07 -6.13
CA PRO A 478 -7.46 -5.24 -7.56
C PRO A 478 -6.31 -6.21 -7.87
N LEU A 479 -5.44 -6.51 -6.89
CA LEU A 479 -4.35 -7.48 -7.03
C LEU A 479 -4.70 -8.86 -6.42
N ASN A 480 -5.89 -9.00 -5.83
CA ASN A 480 -6.37 -10.22 -5.17
C ASN A 480 -5.36 -10.79 -4.15
N GLN A 481 -4.96 -9.95 -3.19
CA GLN A 481 -3.99 -10.25 -2.13
C GLN A 481 -4.60 -10.20 -0.72
N GLY A 482 -5.94 -10.14 -0.59
CA GLY A 482 -6.63 -10.08 0.70
C GLY A 482 -6.43 -8.75 1.44
N ARG A 483 -6.27 -7.64 0.70
CA ARG A 483 -6.12 -6.29 1.25
C ARG A 483 -7.46 -5.56 1.32
N VAL A 484 -7.55 -4.56 2.19
CA VAL A 484 -8.72 -3.67 2.30
C VAL A 484 -8.26 -2.21 2.29
N LYS A 485 -9.14 -1.28 1.88
CA LYS A 485 -9.05 0.12 2.29
C LYS A 485 -9.85 0.33 3.56
N VAL A 486 -9.38 1.24 4.39
CA VAL A 486 -10.07 1.70 5.59
C VAL A 486 -10.15 3.23 5.61
N GLN A 487 -11.06 3.76 6.41
CA GLN A 487 -11.15 5.18 6.77
C GLN A 487 -10.94 5.28 8.28
N PHE A 488 -9.91 6.00 8.72
CA PHE A 488 -9.69 6.29 10.14
C PHE A 488 -10.73 7.29 10.67
N ASP A 489 -10.97 7.32 11.97
CA ASP A 489 -11.99 8.19 12.59
C ASP A 489 -11.71 9.70 12.42
N TRP A 490 -10.47 10.08 12.08
CA TRP A 490 -10.04 11.45 11.76
C TRP A 490 -10.01 11.76 10.24
N GLN A 491 -10.22 10.77 9.37
CA GLN A 491 -10.38 10.99 7.93
C GLN A 491 -11.84 11.35 7.60
N SER A 492 -12.06 12.10 6.51
CA SER A 492 -13.41 12.54 6.13
C SER A 492 -13.66 12.44 4.62
N GLY A 493 -14.91 12.62 4.19
CA GLY A 493 -15.25 12.76 2.77
C GLY A 493 -14.88 11.54 1.92
N GLN A 494 -13.79 11.65 1.16
CA GLN A 494 -13.25 10.59 0.28
C GLN A 494 -11.87 10.08 0.73
N ASP A 495 -11.34 10.60 1.85
CA ASP A 495 -10.03 10.24 2.36
C ASP A 495 -10.07 8.84 2.96
N THR A 496 -9.17 7.98 2.50
CA THR A 496 -9.02 6.59 2.96
C THR A 496 -7.55 6.20 2.99
N SER A 497 -7.22 5.06 3.59
CA SER A 497 -5.96 4.38 3.29
C SER A 497 -5.91 3.93 1.82
N GLU A 498 -4.72 3.59 1.34
CA GLU A 498 -4.58 2.66 0.21
C GLU A 498 -4.96 1.22 0.61
N PHE A 499 -4.82 0.25 -0.30
CA PHE A 499 -5.06 -1.16 0.02
C PHE A 499 -3.99 -1.73 0.97
N ILE A 500 -4.35 -1.83 2.26
CA ILE A 500 -3.51 -2.31 3.36
C ILE A 500 -3.74 -3.79 3.64
N ARG A 501 -2.71 -4.47 4.14
CA ARG A 501 -2.77 -5.91 4.47
C ARG A 501 -3.64 -6.17 5.70
N VAL A 502 -4.32 -7.31 5.70
CA VAL A 502 -5.04 -7.86 6.85
C VAL A 502 -4.16 -8.91 7.54
N MET A 503 -3.98 -8.77 8.85
CA MET A 503 -3.40 -9.80 9.71
C MET A 503 -4.44 -10.90 9.96
N THR A 504 -3.97 -12.15 9.99
CA THR A 504 -4.80 -13.33 10.26
C THR A 504 -4.04 -14.25 11.22
N PRO A 505 -4.73 -15.05 12.09
CA PRO A 505 -4.06 -15.92 13.06
C PRO A 505 -3.10 -16.95 12.46
N ASP A 506 -3.30 -17.35 11.20
CA ASP A 506 -2.41 -18.26 10.48
C ASP A 506 -2.41 -17.94 8.97
N ALA A 507 -1.23 -17.80 8.35
CA ALA A 507 -1.06 -17.35 6.96
C ALA A 507 0.09 -18.06 6.24
N GLY A 508 -0.04 -18.27 4.93
CA GLY A 508 1.07 -18.66 4.06
C GLY A 508 0.63 -19.48 2.83
N SER A 509 1.51 -20.39 2.42
CA SER A 509 1.33 -21.30 1.29
C SER A 509 2.02 -22.65 1.56
N SER A 510 1.77 -23.63 0.68
CA SER A 510 2.49 -24.90 0.57
C SER A 510 2.30 -25.50 -0.81
N ASP A 511 3.05 -26.55 -1.16
CA ASP A 511 2.97 -27.26 -2.45
C ASP A 511 1.55 -27.75 -2.81
N LYS A 512 0.68 -27.92 -1.81
CA LYS A 512 -0.73 -28.32 -1.96
C LYS A 512 -1.71 -27.14 -1.94
N VAL A 513 -1.31 -25.99 -1.38
CA VAL A 513 -2.15 -24.81 -1.15
C VAL A 513 -1.32 -23.55 -1.43
N ASN A 514 -1.18 -23.19 -2.70
CA ASN A 514 -0.27 -22.13 -3.16
C ASN A 514 -0.64 -20.71 -2.69
N LYS A 515 -1.89 -20.47 -2.28
CA LYS A 515 -2.40 -19.21 -1.73
C LYS A 515 -3.43 -19.52 -0.63
N ASN A 516 -3.59 -18.59 0.32
CA ASN A 516 -4.60 -18.63 1.37
C ASN A 516 -4.55 -19.89 2.25
N ARG A 517 -3.36 -20.45 2.49
CA ARG A 517 -3.17 -21.52 3.48
C ARG A 517 -3.20 -20.90 4.88
N GLY A 518 -4.11 -21.39 5.73
CA GLY A 518 -4.31 -20.92 7.09
C GLY A 518 -5.75 -20.40 7.27
N PHE A 519 -5.93 -19.35 8.06
CA PHE A 519 -7.22 -18.72 8.27
C PHE A 519 -7.40 -17.57 7.25
N MET A 520 -8.52 -17.55 6.53
CA MET A 520 -8.81 -16.57 5.49
C MET A 520 -10.22 -16.00 5.66
N ALA A 521 -10.32 -14.90 6.39
CA ALA A 521 -11.52 -14.06 6.46
C ALA A 521 -11.09 -12.60 6.26
N ILE A 522 -11.62 -11.96 5.22
CA ILE A 522 -11.37 -10.54 4.94
C ILE A 522 -12.53 -9.73 5.51
N PRO A 523 -12.30 -8.64 6.27
CA PRO A 523 -13.34 -7.77 6.77
C PRO A 523 -14.28 -7.27 5.65
N GLU A 524 -15.54 -7.07 6.01
CA GLU A 524 -16.59 -6.60 5.11
C GLU A 524 -16.70 -5.08 5.10
N ILE A 525 -17.18 -4.52 3.97
CA ILE A 525 -17.41 -3.08 3.86
C ILE A 525 -18.44 -2.65 4.91
N GLY A 526 -18.02 -1.76 5.80
CA GLY A 526 -18.80 -1.32 6.97
C GLY A 526 -18.21 -1.77 8.31
N ASP A 527 -17.41 -2.84 8.35
CA ASP A 527 -16.84 -3.38 9.60
C ASP A 527 -15.88 -2.38 10.28
N GLN A 528 -15.91 -2.33 11.61
CA GLN A 528 -14.88 -1.68 12.40
C GLN A 528 -13.69 -2.64 12.60
N VAL A 529 -12.48 -2.12 12.41
CA VAL A 529 -11.22 -2.85 12.56
C VAL A 529 -10.24 -2.08 13.44
N ILE A 530 -9.33 -2.79 14.10
CA ILE A 530 -8.10 -2.17 14.63
C ILE A 530 -7.04 -2.19 13.54
N VAL A 531 -6.41 -1.04 13.32
CA VAL A 531 -5.25 -0.83 12.46
C VAL A 531 -4.03 -0.60 13.35
N SER A 532 -2.89 -1.17 12.95
CA SER A 532 -1.59 -0.90 13.55
C SER A 532 -0.57 -0.59 12.46
N PHE A 533 0.61 -0.11 12.85
CA PHE A 533 1.57 0.51 11.94
C PHE A 533 2.90 -0.22 11.97
N VAL A 534 3.40 -0.67 10.81
CA VAL A 534 4.66 -1.43 10.75
C VAL A 534 5.82 -0.51 11.17
N HIS A 535 6.53 -0.90 12.22
CA HIS A 535 7.52 -0.06 12.92
C HIS A 535 6.97 1.26 13.51
N GLN A 536 5.67 1.32 13.84
CA GLN A 536 4.97 2.53 14.32
C GLN A 536 5.01 3.71 13.33
N HIS A 537 5.22 3.43 12.04
CA HIS A 537 5.38 4.46 11.02
C HIS A 537 4.02 4.83 10.40
N PRO A 538 3.57 6.10 10.44
CA PRO A 538 2.23 6.50 9.98
C PRO A 538 1.87 6.04 8.56
N ASP A 539 2.82 6.08 7.62
CA ASP A 539 2.59 5.64 6.23
C ASP A 539 2.45 4.10 6.05
N ARG A 540 2.55 3.29 7.12
CA ARG A 540 2.59 1.81 7.05
C ARG A 540 1.46 1.07 7.80
N PRO A 541 0.19 1.47 7.65
CA PRO A 541 -0.93 0.78 8.29
C PRO A 541 -1.14 -0.66 7.78
N PHE A 542 -1.63 -1.51 8.66
CA PHE A 542 -2.17 -2.84 8.40
C PHE A 542 -3.30 -3.15 9.40
N VAL A 543 -4.33 -3.88 8.99
CA VAL A 543 -5.41 -4.31 9.89
C VAL A 543 -4.90 -5.42 10.80
N MET A 544 -5.06 -5.28 12.12
CA MET A 544 -4.77 -6.35 13.09
C MET A 544 -5.93 -7.35 13.22
N GLY A 545 -7.17 -6.87 13.07
CA GLY A 545 -8.39 -7.69 13.12
C GLY A 545 -9.65 -6.82 13.20
N GLY A 546 -10.82 -7.46 13.06
CA GLY A 546 -12.12 -6.83 13.31
C GLY A 546 -12.37 -6.58 14.79
N MET A 547 -13.13 -5.53 15.11
CA MET A 547 -13.58 -5.21 16.46
C MET A 547 -15.10 -5.07 16.48
N PHE A 548 -15.76 -5.73 17.43
CA PHE A 548 -17.20 -5.57 17.64
C PHE A 548 -17.49 -4.32 18.46
N HIS A 549 -18.28 -3.40 17.90
CA HIS A 549 -18.93 -2.32 18.65
C HIS A 549 -20.34 -2.73 19.09
N GLY A 550 -20.97 -1.95 19.98
CA GLY A 550 -22.29 -2.25 20.56
C GLY A 550 -23.49 -2.29 19.60
N GLY A 551 -23.28 -2.10 18.30
CA GLY A 551 -24.29 -2.31 17.25
C GLY A 551 -24.19 -3.66 16.53
N VAL A 552 -23.11 -4.43 16.77
CA VAL A 552 -22.82 -5.70 16.09
C VAL A 552 -22.38 -6.83 17.04
N GLY A 553 -21.87 -6.49 18.23
CA GLY A 553 -21.42 -7.48 19.23
C GLY A 553 -22.56 -7.99 20.12
N GLY A 554 -22.90 -9.27 20.01
CA GLY A 554 -23.88 -9.94 20.88
C GLY A 554 -23.32 -10.64 22.13
N GLY A 555 -21.99 -10.80 22.22
CA GLY A 555 -21.32 -11.58 23.27
C GLY A 555 -21.62 -13.10 23.19
N GLY A 556 -21.11 -13.87 24.16
CA GLY A 556 -21.34 -15.33 24.24
C GLY A 556 -22.66 -15.75 24.89
N GLY A 557 -23.66 -14.85 24.96
CA GLY A 557 -24.92 -15.11 25.64
C GLY A 557 -24.78 -15.33 27.16
N ALA A 558 -25.81 -15.94 27.77
CA ALA A 558 -25.81 -16.26 29.20
C ALA A 558 -24.64 -17.20 29.55
N GLY A 559 -23.93 -16.90 30.64
CA GLY A 559 -22.75 -17.66 31.09
C GLY A 559 -21.53 -17.58 30.18
N ASN A 560 -21.57 -16.80 29.08
CA ASN A 560 -20.59 -16.88 27.98
C ASN A 560 -20.53 -18.30 27.36
N ASN A 561 -21.67 -18.99 27.30
CA ASN A 561 -21.76 -20.37 26.82
C ASN A 561 -21.57 -20.50 25.30
N ILE A 562 -21.96 -19.50 24.51
CA ILE A 562 -21.95 -19.53 23.04
C ILE A 562 -20.62 -19.02 22.48
N LYS A 563 -20.00 -19.78 21.58
CA LYS A 563 -18.87 -19.39 20.73
C LYS A 563 -19.21 -19.75 19.29
N SER A 564 -19.08 -18.83 18.35
CA SER A 564 -19.46 -19.09 16.95
C SER A 564 -18.54 -18.43 15.93
N LEU A 565 -18.39 -19.09 14.79
CA LEU A 565 -17.89 -18.50 13.55
C LEU A 565 -19.08 -18.37 12.58
N SER A 566 -19.33 -17.15 12.11
CA SER A 566 -20.43 -16.82 11.21
C SER A 566 -19.89 -16.13 9.95
N SER A 567 -20.40 -16.53 8.80
CA SER A 567 -20.07 -15.93 7.50
C SER A 567 -21.12 -14.89 7.08
N LYS A 568 -20.74 -13.93 6.22
CA LYS A 568 -21.64 -12.88 5.67
C LYS A 568 -22.97 -13.41 5.15
N SER A 569 -22.97 -14.62 4.57
CA SER A 569 -24.16 -15.24 3.99
C SER A 569 -25.01 -16.05 4.98
N GLY A 570 -24.66 -16.09 6.27
CA GLY A 570 -25.45 -16.77 7.31
C GLY A 570 -25.15 -18.26 7.50
N ASN A 571 -24.03 -18.79 6.99
CA ASN A 571 -23.54 -20.11 7.42
C ASN A 571 -22.77 -19.95 8.73
N ILE A 572 -23.00 -20.84 9.69
CA ILE A 572 -22.59 -20.75 11.09
C ILE A 572 -21.97 -22.08 11.55
N ILE A 573 -20.89 -22.00 12.34
CA ILE A 573 -20.42 -23.07 13.22
C ILE A 573 -20.55 -22.55 14.66
N CYS A 574 -21.30 -23.25 15.49
CA CYS A 574 -21.64 -22.83 16.86
C CYS A 574 -21.26 -23.91 17.88
N LEU A 575 -20.58 -23.52 18.94
CA LEU A 575 -20.30 -24.32 20.13
C LEU A 575 -21.04 -23.68 21.31
N ASN A 576 -21.86 -24.45 22.00
CA ASN A 576 -22.64 -24.02 23.15
C ASN A 576 -22.41 -24.96 24.34
N ASP A 577 -21.66 -24.52 25.33
CA ASP A 577 -21.28 -25.32 26.51
C ASP A 577 -22.48 -25.82 27.34
N GLY A 578 -23.65 -25.19 27.20
CA GLY A 578 -24.91 -25.59 27.83
C GLY A 578 -25.81 -26.48 26.98
N ALA A 579 -25.39 -26.82 25.76
CA ALA A 579 -26.06 -27.76 24.86
C ALA A 579 -25.00 -28.60 24.13
N GLY A 580 -24.64 -28.25 22.90
CA GLY A 580 -23.58 -28.91 22.16
C GLY A 580 -23.11 -28.12 20.93
N ILE A 581 -22.91 -28.79 19.81
CA ILE A 581 -22.30 -28.21 18.59
C ILE A 581 -23.32 -28.23 17.44
N GLU A 582 -23.51 -27.09 16.79
CA GLU A 582 -24.33 -26.96 15.56
C GLU A 582 -23.45 -26.46 14.39
N ILE A 583 -23.57 -27.11 13.24
CA ILE A 583 -23.07 -26.60 11.95
C ILE A 583 -24.29 -26.36 11.06
N LYS A 584 -24.43 -25.15 10.52
CA LYS A 584 -25.65 -24.68 9.85
C LYS A 584 -25.37 -23.87 8.60
N ASP A 585 -26.12 -24.11 7.53
CA ASP A 585 -26.07 -23.31 6.30
C ASP A 585 -27.06 -22.14 6.32
N ARG A 586 -26.94 -21.23 5.35
CA ARG A 586 -27.84 -20.07 5.20
C ARG A 586 -29.33 -20.40 5.04
N ASN A 587 -29.65 -21.63 4.61
CA ASN A 587 -31.01 -22.09 4.29
C ASN A 587 -31.67 -22.83 5.46
N GLY A 588 -30.93 -23.05 6.56
CA GLY A 588 -31.39 -23.77 7.74
C GLY A 588 -31.09 -25.28 7.75
N ASN A 589 -30.39 -25.80 6.74
CA ASN A 589 -29.83 -27.16 6.79
C ASN A 589 -28.78 -27.20 7.91
N HIS A 590 -28.82 -28.23 8.76
CA HIS A 590 -27.92 -28.29 9.92
C HIS A 590 -27.57 -29.71 10.36
N VAL A 591 -26.42 -29.83 11.02
CA VAL A 591 -26.01 -31.02 11.78
C VAL A 591 -25.74 -30.57 13.21
N THR A 592 -26.45 -31.19 14.16
CA THR A 592 -26.39 -30.83 15.58
C THR A 592 -25.99 -32.04 16.41
N LEU A 593 -24.86 -31.91 17.11
CA LEU A 593 -24.42 -32.81 18.17
C LEU A 593 -24.99 -32.23 19.48
N SER A 594 -26.05 -32.86 19.99
CA SER A 594 -26.92 -32.33 21.06
C SER A 594 -26.26 -32.04 22.41
N GLY A 595 -25.16 -32.73 22.74
CA GLY A 595 -24.62 -32.83 24.10
C GLY A 595 -25.30 -33.87 24.99
N THR A 596 -26.56 -34.26 24.72
CA THR A 596 -27.25 -35.36 25.42
C THR A 596 -26.81 -36.75 24.96
N GLY A 597 -26.08 -36.82 23.84
CA GLY A 597 -25.60 -38.05 23.20
C GLY A 597 -26.17 -38.27 21.80
N ASP A 598 -27.22 -37.53 21.46
CA ASP A 598 -27.91 -37.60 20.17
C ASP A 598 -27.22 -36.76 19.09
N VAL A 599 -27.30 -37.21 17.85
CA VAL A 599 -26.90 -36.44 16.66
C VAL A 599 -28.09 -36.33 15.73
N THR A 600 -28.39 -35.13 15.26
CA THR A 600 -29.49 -34.85 14.33
C THR A 600 -28.98 -34.16 13.08
N THR A 601 -29.42 -34.62 11.92
CA THR A 601 -29.14 -34.02 10.61
C THR A 601 -30.46 -33.61 9.98
N PHE A 602 -30.58 -32.34 9.59
CA PHE A 602 -31.73 -31.80 8.89
C PHE A 602 -31.31 -31.28 7.51
N VAL A 603 -31.98 -31.78 6.47
CA VAL A 603 -31.84 -31.37 5.08
C VAL A 603 -33.23 -31.04 4.54
N SER A 604 -33.42 -29.84 3.98
CA SER A 604 -34.73 -29.37 3.50
C SER A 604 -35.11 -29.83 2.09
N ASN A 605 -34.11 -30.26 1.31
CA ASN A 605 -34.24 -30.79 -0.05
C ASN A 605 -33.64 -32.22 -0.10
N ASP A 606 -33.03 -32.60 -1.21
CA ASP A 606 -32.42 -33.93 -1.40
C ASP A 606 -31.17 -34.14 -0.53
N ASN A 607 -31.13 -35.21 0.27
CA ASN A 607 -29.89 -35.77 0.79
C ASN A 607 -29.35 -36.83 -0.19
N LYS A 608 -28.09 -36.69 -0.62
CA LYS A 608 -27.40 -37.68 -1.46
C LYS A 608 -26.08 -38.09 -0.83
N GLU A 609 -25.97 -39.37 -0.48
CA GLU A 609 -24.72 -40.01 -0.08
C GLU A 609 -24.08 -40.71 -1.29
N ASP A 610 -22.77 -40.52 -1.48
CA ASP A 610 -21.99 -41.13 -2.56
C ASP A 610 -20.76 -41.82 -1.96
N ILE A 611 -20.73 -43.14 -2.04
CA ILE A 611 -19.88 -43.99 -1.17
C ILE A 611 -19.09 -44.95 -2.05
N GLY A 612 -17.86 -44.56 -2.41
CA GLY A 612 -17.01 -45.31 -3.34
C GLY A 612 -16.43 -46.64 -2.82
N ASN A 613 -16.88 -47.12 -1.66
CA ASN A 613 -16.53 -48.44 -1.08
C ASN A 613 -17.76 -48.98 -0.31
N ASN A 614 -17.61 -49.38 0.96
CA ASN A 614 -18.69 -49.98 1.76
C ASN A 614 -19.38 -48.95 2.68
N HIS A 615 -20.72 -49.00 2.74
CA HIS A 615 -21.53 -48.36 3.79
C HIS A 615 -21.96 -49.41 4.82
N THR A 616 -21.67 -49.17 6.10
CA THR A 616 -21.95 -50.13 7.19
C THR A 616 -22.59 -49.43 8.38
N THR A 617 -23.87 -49.71 8.63
CA THR A 617 -24.68 -49.00 9.63
C THR A 617 -25.14 -49.95 10.75
N ASN A 618 -24.44 -49.90 11.88
CA ASN A 618 -24.61 -50.82 13.02
C ASN A 618 -25.56 -50.24 14.08
N VAL A 619 -26.87 -50.53 13.95
CA VAL A 619 -27.89 -50.04 14.89
C VAL A 619 -28.22 -51.09 15.95
N LYS A 620 -27.86 -50.83 17.22
CA LYS A 620 -27.98 -51.80 18.33
C LYS A 620 -29.41 -52.14 18.76
N THR A 621 -30.36 -51.24 18.55
CA THR A 621 -31.71 -51.34 19.15
C THR A 621 -32.83 -51.32 18.09
N LYS A 622 -32.94 -50.24 17.31
CA LYS A 622 -33.98 -50.08 16.28
C LYS A 622 -33.50 -49.12 15.19
N SER A 623 -33.46 -49.58 13.95
CA SER A 623 -33.42 -48.67 12.78
C SER A 623 -34.85 -48.37 12.32
N THR A 624 -35.13 -47.16 11.86
CA THR A 624 -36.42 -46.77 11.28
C THR A 624 -36.14 -45.86 10.09
N VAL A 625 -36.72 -46.15 8.93
CA VAL A 625 -36.60 -45.35 7.70
C VAL A 625 -38.02 -45.09 7.19
N THR A 626 -38.48 -43.85 7.33
CA THR A 626 -39.83 -43.41 6.93
C THR A 626 -39.71 -42.62 5.63
N ILE A 627 -40.39 -43.04 4.56
CA ILE A 627 -40.34 -42.38 3.26
C ILE A 627 -41.73 -41.82 2.93
N GLY A 628 -41.83 -40.49 2.83
CA GLY A 628 -43.09 -39.76 2.84
C GLY A 628 -43.77 -39.79 4.21
N GLU A 629 -44.65 -38.83 4.50
CA GLU A 629 -45.35 -38.69 5.78
C GLU A 629 -46.06 -39.99 6.20
N GLU A 630 -45.39 -40.75 7.08
CA GLU A 630 -45.80 -42.04 7.69
C GLU A 630 -46.17 -43.18 6.72
N LYS A 631 -45.81 -43.10 5.43
CA LYS A 631 -46.42 -43.96 4.38
C LYS A 631 -45.64 -45.20 3.92
N SER A 632 -44.36 -45.38 4.25
CA SER A 632 -43.66 -46.66 4.02
C SER A 632 -42.38 -46.84 4.84
N ILE A 633 -42.17 -48.10 5.28
CA ILE A 633 -40.93 -48.66 5.81
C ILE A 633 -40.71 -49.98 5.04
N LEU A 634 -39.66 -50.06 4.22
CA LEU A 634 -39.65 -50.78 2.93
C LEU A 634 -40.74 -50.25 1.99
N THR A 635 -40.33 -49.87 0.77
CA THR A 635 -41.27 -49.40 -0.26
C THR A 635 -41.94 -50.59 -0.96
N MET A 636 -43.17 -50.87 -0.54
CA MET A 636 -44.20 -51.32 -1.47
C MET A 636 -44.54 -50.17 -2.43
N ASP A 637 -44.95 -50.47 -3.66
CA ASP A 637 -45.40 -49.44 -4.59
C ASP A 637 -46.83 -48.92 -4.26
N ASN A 638 -47.33 -47.98 -5.07
CA ASN A 638 -48.69 -47.41 -4.96
C ASN A 638 -49.83 -48.44 -5.16
N LEU A 639 -49.51 -49.72 -5.41
CA LEU A 639 -50.44 -50.83 -5.55
C LEU A 639 -50.17 -51.97 -4.53
N GLY A 640 -49.16 -51.82 -3.65
CA GLY A 640 -48.80 -52.79 -2.63
C GLY A 640 -47.71 -53.81 -3.02
N ASN A 641 -47.05 -53.66 -4.18
CA ASN A 641 -46.14 -54.69 -4.70
C ASN A 641 -44.73 -54.65 -4.07
N VAL A 642 -44.17 -55.84 -3.78
CA VAL A 642 -42.75 -56.03 -3.41
C VAL A 642 -42.02 -56.74 -4.56
N SER A 643 -41.01 -56.10 -5.15
CA SER A 643 -40.24 -56.63 -6.28
C SER A 643 -38.81 -57.03 -5.88
N VAL A 644 -38.59 -58.31 -5.55
CA VAL A 644 -37.24 -58.86 -5.34
C VAL A 644 -36.65 -59.35 -6.66
N LYS A 645 -35.50 -58.80 -7.07
CA LYS A 645 -34.72 -59.26 -8.24
C LYS A 645 -33.32 -59.65 -7.81
N SER A 646 -32.83 -60.80 -8.29
CA SER A 646 -31.48 -61.31 -8.02
C SER A 646 -30.86 -61.88 -9.29
N ILE A 647 -29.53 -61.88 -9.35
CA ILE A 647 -28.74 -62.35 -10.51
C ILE A 647 -28.37 -63.84 -10.39
N ASN A 648 -28.37 -64.41 -9.17
CA ASN A 648 -27.97 -65.81 -8.93
C ASN A 648 -29.06 -66.64 -8.24
N GLU A 649 -29.53 -66.23 -7.05
CA GLU A 649 -30.62 -66.88 -6.34
C GLU A 649 -31.43 -65.90 -5.48
N ILE A 650 -32.69 -66.26 -5.20
CA ILE A 650 -33.51 -65.69 -4.12
C ILE A 650 -33.85 -66.85 -3.19
N LYS A 651 -33.32 -66.82 -1.97
CA LYS A 651 -33.53 -67.85 -0.95
C LYS A 651 -34.34 -67.28 0.22
N LEU A 652 -35.53 -67.84 0.43
CA LEU A 652 -36.30 -67.69 1.67
C LEU A 652 -36.08 -68.96 2.50
N GLU A 653 -35.72 -68.85 3.76
CA GLU A 653 -35.38 -70.01 4.62
C GLU A 653 -35.84 -69.80 6.06
N THR A 654 -36.31 -70.87 6.71
CA THR A 654 -36.69 -70.91 8.12
C THR A 654 -36.59 -72.35 8.61
N GLY A 655 -35.57 -72.64 9.42
CA GLY A 655 -35.24 -74.01 9.83
C GLY A 655 -35.01 -74.91 8.61
N SER A 656 -35.73 -76.04 8.56
CA SER A 656 -35.66 -76.99 7.43
C SER A 656 -36.52 -76.62 6.21
N SER A 657 -37.28 -75.52 6.27
CA SER A 657 -38.15 -75.08 5.19
C SER A 657 -37.49 -73.98 4.36
N SER A 658 -37.58 -74.07 3.02
CA SER A 658 -37.05 -73.05 2.11
C SER A 658 -37.80 -72.94 0.79
N ILE A 659 -37.74 -71.75 0.20
CA ILE A 659 -38.14 -71.46 -1.19
C ILE A 659 -36.93 -70.84 -1.88
N VAL A 660 -36.41 -71.48 -2.93
CA VAL A 660 -35.18 -71.05 -3.62
C VAL A 660 -35.44 -70.90 -5.12
N MET A 661 -35.50 -69.66 -5.60
CA MET A 661 -35.57 -69.34 -7.03
C MET A 661 -34.15 -69.15 -7.57
N LYS A 662 -33.74 -69.93 -8.57
CA LYS A 662 -32.39 -69.94 -9.15
C LYS A 662 -32.37 -69.28 -10.52
N LYS A 663 -31.20 -68.76 -10.94
CA LYS A 663 -31.00 -68.10 -12.25
C LYS A 663 -31.24 -68.99 -13.49
N ASP A 664 -31.33 -70.30 -13.33
CA ASP A 664 -31.67 -71.26 -14.39
C ASP A 664 -33.20 -71.44 -14.57
N GLY A 665 -34.01 -70.78 -13.74
CA GLY A 665 -35.47 -70.89 -13.74
C GLY A 665 -36.02 -71.95 -12.76
N THR A 666 -35.16 -72.73 -12.10
CA THR A 666 -35.58 -73.70 -11.09
C THR A 666 -36.14 -73.00 -9.85
N ILE A 667 -37.28 -73.46 -9.35
CA ILE A 667 -37.85 -73.04 -8.07
C ILE A 667 -37.92 -74.26 -7.15
N ASP A 668 -36.97 -74.39 -6.23
CA ASP A 668 -37.01 -75.42 -5.18
C ASP A 668 -37.96 -74.95 -4.07
N ILE A 669 -39.01 -75.71 -3.78
CA ILE A 669 -39.81 -75.55 -2.55
C ILE A 669 -39.58 -76.78 -1.68
N LYS A 670 -39.10 -76.58 -0.45
CA LYS A 670 -38.72 -77.65 0.49
C LYS A 670 -39.29 -77.34 1.87
N GLY A 671 -39.75 -78.38 2.57
CA GLY A 671 -40.28 -78.31 3.92
C GLY A 671 -40.81 -79.67 4.36
N VAL A 672 -41.14 -79.81 5.65
CA VAL A 672 -41.64 -81.09 6.20
C VAL A 672 -43.04 -81.42 5.67
N ASN A 673 -43.91 -80.41 5.57
CA ASN A 673 -45.22 -80.48 4.94
C ASN A 673 -45.38 -79.27 4.02
N ILE A 674 -45.84 -79.48 2.79
CA ILE A 674 -46.15 -78.40 1.83
C ILE A 674 -47.65 -78.48 1.51
N THR A 675 -48.45 -77.70 2.24
CA THR A 675 -49.91 -77.66 2.04
C THR A 675 -50.28 -76.58 1.03
N ILE A 676 -50.78 -77.00 -0.14
CA ILE A 676 -51.35 -76.09 -1.16
C ILE A 676 -52.87 -76.26 -1.13
N ALA A 677 -53.60 -75.21 -0.77
CA ALA A 677 -55.06 -75.23 -0.65
C ALA A 677 -55.71 -74.21 -1.60
N GLY A 678 -56.73 -74.64 -2.33
CA GLY A 678 -57.50 -73.80 -3.25
C GLY A 678 -58.58 -74.59 -3.97
N SER A 679 -59.64 -73.93 -4.42
CA SER A 679 -60.80 -74.58 -5.06
C SER A 679 -60.47 -75.25 -6.40
N VAL A 680 -59.41 -74.79 -7.08
CA VAL A 680 -58.80 -75.42 -8.25
C VAL A 680 -57.29 -75.24 -8.13
N ILE A 681 -56.53 -76.32 -8.27
CA ILE A 681 -55.07 -76.30 -8.35
C ILE A 681 -54.69 -76.81 -9.75
N LYS A 682 -53.96 -76.00 -10.52
CA LYS A 682 -53.59 -76.32 -11.91
C LYS A 682 -52.09 -76.27 -12.11
N ILE A 683 -51.46 -77.44 -12.23
CA ILE A 683 -50.02 -77.60 -12.47
C ILE A 683 -49.83 -77.95 -13.95
N ASN A 684 -49.12 -77.12 -14.70
CA ASN A 684 -48.87 -77.33 -16.13
C ASN A 684 -47.36 -77.48 -16.38
N GLY A 685 -46.90 -78.72 -16.59
CA GLY A 685 -45.56 -78.97 -17.11
C GLY A 685 -45.58 -79.00 -18.63
N SER A 686 -44.65 -78.32 -19.29
CA SER A 686 -44.51 -78.35 -20.77
C SER A 686 -43.95 -79.67 -21.31
N THR A 687 -43.24 -80.41 -20.45
CA THR A 687 -42.54 -81.66 -20.80
C THR A 687 -43.08 -82.84 -19.99
N SER A 688 -43.24 -82.66 -18.68
CA SER A 688 -43.81 -83.64 -17.75
C SER A 688 -44.24 -82.97 -16.44
N VAL A 689 -45.03 -83.68 -15.65
CA VAL A 689 -45.22 -83.43 -14.21
C VAL A 689 -44.95 -84.78 -13.52
N THR A 690 -43.97 -84.83 -12.63
CA THR A 690 -43.54 -86.05 -11.94
C THR A 690 -43.79 -85.93 -10.43
N ALA A 691 -44.20 -87.03 -9.80
CA ALA A 691 -44.53 -87.10 -8.38
C ALA A 691 -43.91 -88.38 -7.78
N ASP A 692 -42.58 -88.39 -7.67
CA ASP A 692 -41.83 -89.50 -7.11
C ASP A 692 -42.01 -89.57 -5.58
N ASN A 693 -42.39 -90.74 -5.07
CA ASN A 693 -42.54 -91.05 -3.65
C ASN A 693 -41.99 -92.46 -3.40
N SER A 694 -41.36 -92.68 -2.24
CA SER A 694 -40.87 -93.98 -1.78
C SER A 694 -41.93 -94.81 -1.01
N SER A 695 -43.15 -94.27 -0.89
CA SER A 695 -44.30 -94.88 -0.21
C SER A 695 -45.55 -94.82 -1.12
N ASP A 696 -46.64 -94.20 -0.68
CA ASP A 696 -47.91 -94.15 -1.41
C ASP A 696 -48.24 -92.74 -1.93
N THR A 697 -48.52 -92.61 -3.24
CA THR A 697 -49.07 -91.38 -3.84
C THR A 697 -50.58 -91.57 -4.04
N SER A 698 -51.40 -91.07 -3.11
CA SER A 698 -52.85 -91.16 -3.17
C SER A 698 -53.50 -89.88 -3.74
N CYS A 699 -54.59 -90.05 -4.50
CA CYS A 699 -55.36 -88.94 -5.08
C CYS A 699 -56.87 -89.14 -4.83
N SER A 700 -57.43 -88.39 -3.88
CA SER A 700 -58.82 -88.48 -3.44
C SER A 700 -59.74 -87.49 -4.18
N ALA A 701 -59.83 -87.62 -5.50
CA ALA A 701 -60.73 -86.82 -6.34
C ALA A 701 -62.04 -87.57 -6.66
N SER A 702 -63.15 -86.85 -6.85
CA SER A 702 -64.45 -87.42 -7.27
C SER A 702 -64.47 -87.92 -8.72
N GLY A 703 -63.42 -87.63 -9.48
CA GLY A 703 -63.17 -88.17 -10.81
C GLY A 703 -61.75 -87.82 -11.25
N ILE A 704 -60.99 -88.83 -11.71
CA ILE A 704 -59.66 -88.66 -12.28
C ILE A 704 -59.79 -88.91 -13.78
N ASN A 705 -59.47 -87.90 -14.59
CA ASN A 705 -59.57 -87.99 -16.05
C ASN A 705 -58.18 -87.82 -16.67
N VAL A 706 -57.62 -88.92 -17.18
CA VAL A 706 -56.24 -89.00 -17.68
C VAL A 706 -56.30 -89.13 -19.21
N SER A 707 -55.68 -88.20 -19.94
CA SER A 707 -55.77 -88.16 -21.42
C SER A 707 -54.41 -88.15 -22.13
N PRO A 708 -53.66 -89.26 -22.12
CA PRO A 708 -52.50 -89.48 -22.98
C PRO A 708 -52.85 -90.44 -24.14
N SER A 709 -51.91 -90.64 -25.07
CA SER A 709 -52.00 -91.70 -26.09
C SER A 709 -51.81 -93.12 -25.52
N ILE A 710 -51.11 -93.23 -24.39
CA ILE A 710 -50.77 -94.49 -23.69
C ILE A 710 -50.72 -94.21 -22.18
N ILE A 711 -51.32 -95.09 -21.37
CA ILE A 711 -51.10 -95.16 -19.91
C ILE A 711 -50.28 -96.43 -19.64
N SER A 712 -49.16 -96.30 -18.92
CA SER A 712 -48.29 -97.44 -18.54
C SER A 712 -48.24 -97.57 -17.03
N ILE A 713 -48.78 -98.67 -16.49
CA ILE A 713 -48.76 -99.00 -15.06
C ILE A 713 -47.86 -100.22 -14.86
N ASN A 714 -46.68 -100.02 -14.26
CA ASN A 714 -45.78 -101.09 -13.87
C ASN A 714 -45.85 -101.32 -12.37
N ASN A 715 -46.85 -102.09 -11.90
CA ASN A 715 -46.94 -102.55 -10.52
C ASN A 715 -46.69 -104.07 -10.45
N PRO A 716 -45.70 -104.58 -9.70
CA PRO A 716 -45.50 -106.02 -9.50
C PRO A 716 -46.56 -106.68 -8.61
N ASN A 717 -47.29 -105.93 -7.78
CA ASN A 717 -48.20 -106.46 -6.76
C ASN A 717 -49.63 -105.87 -6.89
N GLN A 718 -50.45 -106.51 -7.73
CA GLN A 718 -51.92 -106.38 -7.83
C GLN A 718 -52.49 -104.99 -8.21
N VAL A 719 -53.56 -104.98 -9.01
CA VAL A 719 -54.30 -103.77 -9.37
C VAL A 719 -55.78 -104.05 -9.18
N ASP A 720 -56.34 -103.57 -8.07
CA ASP A 720 -57.77 -103.69 -7.78
C ASP A 720 -58.53 -102.54 -8.44
N ILE A 721 -59.47 -102.89 -9.31
CA ILE A 721 -60.40 -101.98 -9.99
C ILE A 721 -61.81 -102.33 -9.52
N ASN A 722 -62.49 -101.35 -8.92
CA ASN A 722 -63.92 -101.41 -8.55
C ASN A 722 -64.71 -100.39 -9.39
#